data_AF-A0A954QGJ2-F1
#
_entry.id   AF-A0A954QGJ2-F1
#
_cell.length_a   1.000
_cell.length_b   1.000
_cell.length_c   1.000
_cell.angle_alpha   90.00
_cell.angle_beta   90.00
_cell.angle_gamma   90.00
#
_symmetry.space_group_name_H-M   'P 1'
#
loop_
_entity.id
_entity.type
_entity.pdbx_description
1 polymer ?
#
loop_
_entity_poly.entity_id
_entity_poly.type
_entity_poly.pdbx_seq_one_letter_code
_entity_poly.pdbx_strand_id
1 'polypeptide(L)'
;SYTERKSDGGGKCLTRVDPYRIAGDPSSGLLPRVNDDPGKPGDGDTRIQAFCFRMWLTKNNPLPIPKPAVYDEQEYELLARLFESGADPKIQWSLDTNNHHLFSGAYFIDFVGGNYDWPDANWTQRERIFQDHANYQIGVMWFLQNSPRIPEEYRAEFRQWGLPQDSYRDTSGWTHQLYIREGRRMVSDYVMTQHNCQGREVPKDSVGLASYNMDSHHCQMTVVDGAVRNEGNVEIPVEPYPIAYRALTPKRAECVNLLVPVALSSSHIAFGSIRMEPVFMLLGQSAATAASQAIESDVAVQDVDYATLRERLLKDGQILEYTGPPRHRGSAAGVDPKSLPGIVIDNDKAELTGPWQTNNVTHPRVGATYVHDNNEAKGKCVAKYTFKLPEPGHYEVRISWPPNPNRATNVPITIRFDRELKTVTVNQKNSGQDGFNSLGEHLFGETAVVEISNKDTDGYVIADAVQLVPVEERTKDTNRGIGFQPVEENGKTTSWKPIPHDQPNILLLFADDLGYEALGCYGGSDFTTPHLDRLATQGMRFSRAYTSPVCTPSRMSLYTGTYASRHRHFDVLPVHLGTKQAVDFRNRWTTYPQLLRQAGYLTSVTGKWQLAALEFHPDHCRDAGFDSWCVWQIWRQGAKTTRYWEPCFNHDGRVRDDIASRFGPDVLADYVIDQMRAAVEAKRPFYIHHNMLLPHWPIIETPDDKAGGEQASLSNMIAYMDKLCGRILGEVDQLGIADNTIVIFMGDNGTDSKTPRTTAAGEVKGGKTDLNDAGTHIPLIVRQTGRIEAGVVADDLIDMADLFPTICELAGVEVRSDVRLDGVSFASRLDGGQPSPRQWVTGGIHGNVSLFDGQWRVTAGSNRIFDARNLPHETVVETAPIESANRISRLRDAAVSISE
;
A
#
# COMPACT_ATOMS: atom_id res chain seq x y z
N SER A 1 -15.38 12.17 -25.87
CA SER A 1 -16.63 11.39 -25.66
C SER A 1 -16.39 9.97 -26.15
N TYR A 2 -16.16 9.02 -25.24
CA TYR A 2 -16.26 7.59 -25.55
C TYR A 2 -17.01 6.97 -24.39
N THR A 3 -18.32 7.11 -24.44
CA THR A 3 -19.24 6.77 -23.36
C THR A 3 -19.85 5.39 -23.59
N GLU A 4 -19.02 4.41 -23.95
CA GLU A 4 -19.27 3.03 -23.52
C GLU A 4 -18.56 2.80 -22.18
N ARG A 5 -18.98 3.54 -21.14
CA ARG A 5 -18.94 2.96 -19.80
C ARG A 5 -20.00 1.90 -19.81
N LYS A 6 -19.53 0.66 -19.66
CA LYS A 6 -20.40 -0.48 -19.58
C LYS A 6 -21.28 -0.39 -18.30
N SER A 7 -21.27 0.61 -17.40
CA SER A 7 -22.25 0.67 -16.29
C SER A 7 -23.67 0.79 -16.78
N ASP A 8 -24.48 -0.22 -16.49
CA ASP A 8 -25.84 -0.28 -15.92
C ASP A 8 -26.90 0.80 -16.25
N GLY A 9 -26.62 1.76 -17.13
CA GLY A 9 -27.51 2.85 -17.57
C GLY A 9 -27.39 3.20 -19.07
N GLY A 10 -26.33 2.76 -19.75
CA GLY A 10 -26.28 2.67 -21.22
C GLY A 10 -26.29 1.21 -21.63
N GLY A 11 -27.44 0.69 -22.08
CA GLY A 11 -27.56 -0.73 -22.40
C GLY A 11 -26.47 -1.15 -23.40
N LYS A 12 -25.72 -2.20 -23.04
CA LYS A 12 -24.74 -2.80 -23.96
C LYS A 12 -25.50 -3.29 -25.19
N CYS A 13 -25.13 -2.79 -26.36
CA CYS A 13 -25.43 -3.49 -27.60
C CYS A 13 -24.61 -4.79 -27.62
N LEU A 14 -25.10 -5.84 -26.93
CA LEU A 14 -24.45 -7.16 -26.86
C LEU A 14 -24.33 -7.81 -28.24
N THR A 15 -25.20 -7.40 -29.15
CA THR A 15 -25.26 -7.85 -30.54
C THR A 15 -24.25 -7.09 -31.38
N ARG A 16 -23.33 -7.80 -32.03
CA ARG A 16 -22.44 -7.23 -33.05
C ARG A 16 -23.23 -7.07 -34.34
N VAL A 17 -23.60 -5.83 -34.69
CA VAL A 17 -24.27 -5.52 -35.95
C VAL A 17 -23.27 -4.88 -36.91
N ASP A 18 -23.23 -5.39 -38.13
CA ASP A 18 -22.38 -4.88 -39.21
C ASP A 18 -22.77 -3.42 -39.55
N PRO A 19 -21.79 -2.49 -39.65
CA PRO A 19 -22.06 -1.06 -39.83
C PRO A 19 -22.18 -0.62 -41.29
N TYR A 20 -22.00 -1.52 -42.25
CA TYR A 20 -21.93 -1.19 -43.66
C TYR A 20 -23.25 -1.45 -44.37
N ARG A 21 -23.55 -0.69 -45.43
CA ARG A 21 -24.79 -0.85 -46.21
C ARG A 21 -24.95 -2.25 -46.76
N ILE A 22 -23.86 -2.83 -47.26
CA ILE A 22 -23.75 -4.24 -47.62
C ILE A 22 -22.92 -4.92 -46.53
N ALA A 23 -23.52 -5.88 -45.83
CA ALA A 23 -22.87 -6.58 -44.73
C ALA A 23 -21.55 -7.21 -45.15
N GLY A 24 -20.48 -6.93 -44.40
CA GLY A 24 -19.12 -7.40 -44.64
C GLY A 24 -18.33 -6.62 -45.70
N ASP A 25 -18.90 -5.59 -46.33
CA ASP A 25 -18.24 -4.79 -47.36
C ASP A 25 -18.07 -3.32 -46.93
N PRO A 26 -16.87 -2.95 -46.43
CA PRO A 26 -16.55 -1.58 -46.05
C PRO A 26 -16.67 -0.55 -47.19
N SER A 27 -16.54 -0.98 -48.45
CA SER A 27 -16.63 -0.09 -49.61
C SER A 27 -18.06 0.35 -49.92
N SER A 28 -19.07 -0.34 -49.36
CA SER A 28 -20.48 0.00 -49.52
C SER A 28 -20.91 1.25 -48.75
N GLY A 29 -20.03 1.81 -47.92
CA GLY A 29 -20.32 2.93 -47.04
C GLY A 29 -21.09 2.51 -45.79
N LEU A 30 -21.23 3.44 -44.84
CA LEU A 30 -21.88 3.18 -43.56
C LEU A 30 -23.42 3.20 -43.68
N LEU A 31 -24.07 2.50 -42.76
CA LEU A 31 -25.50 2.60 -42.51
C LEU A 31 -25.89 4.05 -42.20
N PRO A 32 -27.13 4.46 -42.50
CA PRO A 32 -27.59 5.80 -42.17
C PRO A 32 -27.31 6.17 -40.71
N ARG A 33 -26.79 7.39 -40.50
CA ARG A 33 -26.49 8.00 -39.19
C ARG A 33 -25.38 7.31 -38.37
N VAL A 34 -24.70 6.30 -38.92
CA VAL A 34 -23.46 5.75 -38.36
C VAL A 34 -22.28 6.55 -38.87
N ASN A 35 -21.46 7.05 -37.96
CA ASN A 35 -20.24 7.81 -38.23
C ASN A 35 -19.00 6.90 -38.13
N ASP A 36 -17.91 7.30 -38.78
CA ASP A 36 -16.60 6.65 -38.70
C ASP A 36 -15.67 7.26 -37.64
N ASP A 37 -16.03 8.41 -37.08
CA ASP A 37 -15.24 9.09 -36.04
C ASP A 37 -15.91 9.02 -34.66
N PRO A 38 -15.47 8.11 -33.77
CA PRO A 38 -15.94 8.06 -32.41
C PRO A 38 -15.47 9.24 -31.54
N GLY A 39 -14.56 10.09 -32.03
CA GLY A 39 -13.91 11.14 -31.26
C GLY A 39 -12.84 10.59 -30.29
N LYS A 40 -12.13 11.51 -29.60
CA LYS A 40 -11.15 11.15 -28.56
C LYS A 40 -11.70 11.47 -27.16
N PRO A 41 -11.44 10.62 -26.14
CA PRO A 41 -11.77 10.95 -24.76
C PRO A 41 -11.09 12.24 -24.30
N GLY A 42 -11.85 13.15 -23.68
CA GLY A 42 -11.36 14.46 -23.23
C GLY A 42 -11.48 15.58 -24.27
N ASP A 43 -11.58 15.26 -25.56
CA ASP A 43 -11.83 16.26 -26.60
C ASP A 43 -13.29 16.73 -26.53
N GLY A 44 -13.49 18.02 -26.76
CA GLY A 44 -14.81 18.59 -26.98
C GLY A 44 -15.29 18.34 -28.41
N ASP A 45 -16.59 18.21 -28.60
CA ASP A 45 -17.23 18.15 -29.92
C ASP A 45 -18.51 18.98 -29.95
N THR A 46 -19.16 19.03 -31.12
CA THR A 46 -20.40 19.78 -31.36
C THR A 46 -21.65 18.90 -31.26
N ARG A 47 -21.49 17.62 -30.90
CA ARG A 47 -22.60 16.66 -30.85
C ARG A 47 -23.40 16.91 -29.58
N ILE A 48 -24.71 16.75 -29.69
CA ILE A 48 -25.65 16.95 -28.58
C ILE A 48 -26.53 15.72 -28.40
N GLN A 49 -27.04 15.51 -27.19
CA GLN A 49 -27.87 14.37 -26.86
C GLN A 49 -29.11 14.32 -27.74
N ALA A 50 -29.44 13.15 -28.24
CA ALA A 50 -30.62 12.96 -29.08
C ALA A 50 -31.91 13.30 -28.31
N PHE A 51 -32.92 13.72 -29.06
CA PHE A 51 -34.26 13.96 -28.54
C PHE A 51 -35.32 13.47 -29.53
N CYS A 52 -36.56 13.37 -29.08
CA CYS A 52 -37.68 12.87 -29.87
C CYS A 52 -39.01 13.46 -29.42
N PHE A 53 -40.08 13.16 -30.15
CA PHE A 53 -41.45 13.36 -29.67
C PHE A 53 -41.79 12.29 -28.64
N ARG A 54 -42.51 12.69 -27.59
CA ARG A 54 -43.17 11.73 -26.70
C ARG A 54 -44.38 11.12 -27.39
N MET A 55 -44.21 10.00 -28.09
CA MET A 55 -45.33 9.37 -28.78
C MET A 55 -46.27 8.75 -27.74
N TRP A 56 -47.55 9.04 -27.90
CA TRP A 56 -48.63 8.46 -27.11
C TRP A 56 -49.27 7.36 -27.94
N LEU A 57 -49.24 6.12 -27.44
CA LEU A 57 -49.80 4.95 -28.14
C LEU A 57 -50.85 4.25 -27.28
N THR A 58 -51.85 3.64 -27.92
CA THR A 58 -52.93 2.89 -27.25
C THR A 58 -53.26 1.59 -27.97
N LYS A 59 -53.74 0.60 -27.22
CA LYS A 59 -54.43 -0.60 -27.76
C LYS A 59 -55.95 -0.46 -27.77
N ASN A 60 -56.48 0.51 -27.03
CA ASN A 60 -57.91 0.70 -26.88
C ASN A 60 -58.42 1.58 -28.02
N ASN A 61 -59.00 0.97 -29.06
CA ASN A 61 -59.53 1.64 -30.25
C ASN A 61 -58.51 2.62 -30.91
N PRO A 62 -57.32 2.12 -31.33
CA PRO A 62 -56.29 2.98 -31.90
C PRO A 62 -56.63 3.47 -33.31
N LEU A 63 -56.15 4.67 -33.65
CA LEU A 63 -55.93 5.07 -35.04
C LEU A 63 -54.73 4.31 -35.62
N PRO A 64 -54.76 3.91 -36.91
CA PRO A 64 -53.65 3.20 -37.53
C PRO A 64 -52.41 4.10 -37.62
N ILE A 65 -51.22 3.51 -37.50
CA ILE A 65 -49.96 4.20 -37.79
C ILE A 65 -49.88 4.42 -39.31
N PRO A 66 -49.81 5.67 -39.80
CA PRO A 66 -49.70 5.93 -41.23
C PRO A 66 -48.31 5.59 -41.73
N LYS A 67 -48.20 5.18 -43.00
CA LYS A 67 -46.89 5.14 -43.68
C LYS A 67 -46.38 6.57 -43.83
N PRO A 68 -45.15 6.91 -43.39
CA PRO A 68 -44.60 8.24 -43.61
C PRO A 68 -44.58 8.62 -45.09
N ALA A 69 -44.82 9.90 -45.39
CA ALA A 69 -44.78 10.41 -46.76
C ALA A 69 -43.39 10.26 -47.40
N VAL A 70 -42.35 10.41 -46.57
CA VAL A 70 -40.95 10.16 -46.93
C VAL A 70 -40.49 8.96 -46.08
N TYR A 71 -40.62 7.76 -46.63
CA TYR A 71 -40.24 6.51 -45.98
C TYR A 71 -39.10 5.84 -46.74
N ASP A 72 -37.95 5.69 -46.10
CA ASP A 72 -36.83 4.89 -46.56
C ASP A 72 -36.59 3.75 -45.58
N GLU A 73 -36.72 2.50 -46.06
CA GLU A 73 -36.51 1.33 -45.24
C GLU A 73 -35.05 1.19 -44.76
N GLN A 74 -34.08 1.78 -45.49
CA GLN A 74 -32.67 1.75 -45.11
C GLN A 74 -32.39 2.49 -43.78
N GLU A 75 -33.22 3.47 -43.40
CA GLU A 75 -33.12 4.15 -42.10
C GLU A 75 -33.35 3.21 -40.91
N TYR A 76 -33.98 2.05 -41.16
CA TYR A 76 -34.30 1.03 -40.16
C TYR A 76 -33.45 -0.24 -40.34
N GLU A 77 -32.42 -0.21 -41.19
CA GLU A 77 -31.56 -1.37 -41.46
C GLU A 77 -30.88 -1.89 -40.19
N LEU A 78 -30.43 -1.01 -39.30
CA LEU A 78 -29.88 -1.40 -37.99
C LEU A 78 -30.91 -2.17 -37.15
N LEU A 79 -32.17 -1.72 -37.14
CA LEU A 79 -33.26 -2.38 -36.42
C LEU A 79 -33.55 -3.76 -37.03
N ALA A 80 -33.57 -3.86 -38.36
CA ALA A 80 -33.76 -5.12 -39.08
C ALA A 80 -32.68 -6.15 -38.69
N ARG A 81 -31.40 -5.73 -38.76
CA ARG A 81 -30.26 -6.60 -38.41
C ARG A 81 -30.27 -7.02 -36.95
N LEU A 82 -30.78 -6.19 -36.04
CA LEU A 82 -30.94 -6.58 -34.63
C LEU A 82 -31.96 -7.70 -34.47
N PHE A 83 -33.12 -7.65 -35.13
CA PHE A 83 -34.06 -8.77 -35.14
C PHE A 83 -33.46 -10.02 -35.79
N GLU A 84 -32.79 -9.88 -36.93
CA GLU A 84 -32.18 -10.99 -37.67
C GLU A 84 -31.02 -11.66 -36.92
N SER A 85 -30.33 -10.92 -36.06
CA SER A 85 -29.27 -11.46 -35.20
C SER A 85 -29.78 -12.43 -34.13
N GLY A 86 -31.09 -12.49 -33.91
CA GLY A 86 -31.69 -13.24 -32.80
C GLY A 86 -31.56 -12.54 -31.45
N ALA A 87 -31.26 -11.23 -31.43
CA ALA A 87 -31.29 -10.45 -30.20
C ALA A 87 -32.71 -10.40 -29.64
N ASP A 88 -32.85 -10.53 -28.33
CA ASP A 88 -34.14 -10.45 -27.66
C ASP A 88 -34.59 -8.99 -27.52
N PRO A 89 -35.67 -8.55 -28.19
CA PRO A 89 -36.16 -7.19 -28.09
C PRO A 89 -36.72 -6.94 -26.68
N LYS A 90 -36.32 -5.85 -26.04
CA LYS A 90 -36.76 -5.45 -24.69
C LYS A 90 -37.83 -4.38 -24.75
N ILE A 91 -38.85 -4.65 -25.56
CA ILE A 91 -39.95 -3.72 -25.79
C ILE A 91 -40.66 -3.49 -24.46
N GLN A 92 -40.62 -2.26 -23.98
CA GLN A 92 -41.45 -1.86 -22.85
C GLN A 92 -42.85 -1.56 -23.42
N TRP A 93 -43.90 -1.75 -22.62
CA TRP A 93 -45.28 -1.55 -23.09
C TRP A 93 -45.92 -0.37 -22.36
N SER A 94 -45.19 0.76 -22.27
CA SER A 94 -45.65 1.99 -21.62
C SER A 94 -46.41 2.90 -22.57
N LEU A 95 -47.37 3.67 -22.02
CA LEU A 95 -48.17 4.67 -22.74
C LEU A 95 -47.34 5.90 -23.19
N ASP A 96 -46.17 6.11 -22.58
CA ASP A 96 -45.17 7.12 -22.95
C ASP A 96 -43.94 6.40 -23.54
N THR A 97 -43.57 6.75 -24.77
CA THR A 97 -42.44 6.16 -25.51
C THR A 97 -41.16 7.01 -25.44
N ASN A 98 -41.16 8.07 -24.63
CA ASN A 98 -39.93 8.80 -24.36
C ASN A 98 -38.90 7.87 -23.69
N ASN A 99 -37.64 7.91 -24.15
CA ASN A 99 -36.56 7.04 -23.66
C ASN A 99 -36.79 5.53 -23.91
N HIS A 100 -37.56 5.15 -24.94
CA HIS A 100 -37.84 3.75 -25.20
C HIS A 100 -36.66 3.01 -25.85
N HIS A 101 -36.24 1.92 -25.23
CA HIS A 101 -35.27 0.99 -25.78
C HIS A 101 -36.01 -0.17 -26.43
N LEU A 102 -35.94 -0.32 -27.75
CA LEU A 102 -36.51 -1.49 -28.43
C LEU A 102 -35.64 -2.74 -28.19
N PHE A 103 -34.34 -2.51 -28.07
CA PHE A 103 -33.34 -3.52 -27.71
C PHE A 103 -32.44 -2.90 -26.64
N SER A 104 -32.12 -3.65 -25.59
CA SER A 104 -31.36 -3.18 -24.41
C SER A 104 -30.13 -2.35 -24.80
N GLY A 105 -30.29 -1.03 -24.86
CA GLY A 105 -29.33 -0.04 -25.36
C GLY A 105 -28.74 -0.26 -26.77
N ALA A 106 -29.31 -1.14 -27.58
CA ALA A 106 -28.88 -1.36 -28.97
C ALA A 106 -29.65 -0.50 -29.98
N TYR A 107 -30.93 -0.24 -29.74
CA TYR A 107 -31.75 0.61 -30.61
C TYR A 107 -32.77 1.43 -29.81
N PHE A 108 -32.82 2.72 -30.13
CA PHE A 108 -33.65 3.73 -29.47
C PHE A 108 -34.61 4.34 -30.47
N ILE A 109 -35.77 4.77 -29.97
CA ILE A 109 -36.72 5.55 -30.77
C ILE A 109 -36.21 6.99 -30.99
N ASP A 110 -35.23 7.45 -30.21
CA ASP A 110 -34.58 8.74 -30.38
C ASP A 110 -33.95 8.88 -31.77
N PHE A 111 -34.06 10.07 -32.37
CA PHE A 111 -33.50 10.33 -33.70
C PHE A 111 -32.01 10.72 -33.60
N VAL A 112 -31.18 9.76 -33.20
CA VAL A 112 -29.74 9.97 -32.94
C VAL A 112 -29.04 10.56 -34.18
N GLY A 113 -28.34 11.68 -33.99
CA GLY A 113 -27.65 12.42 -35.04
C GLY A 113 -28.54 13.38 -35.85
N GLY A 114 -29.86 13.30 -35.72
CA GLY A 114 -30.80 14.17 -36.45
C GLY A 114 -30.92 15.58 -35.89
N ASN A 115 -30.28 15.86 -34.75
CA ASN A 115 -30.49 17.08 -33.97
C ASN A 115 -29.27 18.01 -33.87
N TYR A 116 -28.11 17.66 -34.43
CA TYR A 116 -26.87 18.43 -34.25
C TYR A 116 -26.98 19.91 -34.62
N ASP A 117 -27.69 20.21 -35.70
CA ASP A 117 -27.83 21.60 -36.18
C ASP A 117 -28.88 22.41 -35.41
N TRP A 118 -29.71 21.78 -34.58
CA TRP A 118 -30.82 22.43 -33.88
C TRP A 118 -30.44 23.70 -33.09
N PRO A 119 -29.33 23.72 -32.32
CA PRO A 119 -28.95 24.88 -31.50
C PRO A 119 -28.71 26.14 -32.34
N ASP A 120 -28.15 25.97 -33.55
CA ASP A 120 -27.72 27.06 -34.42
C ASP A 120 -28.64 27.29 -35.63
N ALA A 121 -29.61 26.41 -35.84
CA ALA A 121 -30.59 26.46 -36.91
C ALA A 121 -31.51 27.69 -36.84
N ASN A 122 -31.82 28.24 -38.01
CA ASN A 122 -32.90 29.21 -38.21
C ASN A 122 -34.28 28.53 -38.16
N TRP A 123 -35.37 29.31 -38.22
CA TRP A 123 -36.73 28.80 -38.12
C TRP A 123 -37.09 27.74 -39.18
N THR A 124 -36.69 27.94 -40.43
CA THR A 124 -36.95 26.98 -41.52
C THR A 124 -36.19 25.68 -41.32
N GLN A 125 -34.93 25.75 -40.87
CA GLN A 125 -34.12 24.58 -40.55
C GLN A 125 -34.71 23.81 -39.36
N ARG A 126 -35.16 24.51 -38.31
CA ARG A 126 -35.83 23.88 -37.17
C ARG A 126 -37.14 23.20 -37.55
N GLU A 127 -37.95 23.81 -38.41
CA GLU A 127 -39.17 23.16 -38.92
C GLU A 127 -38.83 21.87 -39.69
N ARG A 128 -37.80 21.90 -40.54
CA ARG A 128 -37.34 20.69 -41.22
C ARG A 128 -36.92 19.60 -40.24
N ILE A 129 -36.05 19.94 -39.27
CA ILE A 129 -35.60 19.00 -38.25
C ILE A 129 -36.80 18.43 -37.47
N PHE A 130 -37.77 19.26 -37.13
CA PHE A 130 -39.00 18.86 -36.45
C PHE A 130 -39.79 17.82 -37.27
N GLN A 131 -40.00 18.06 -38.57
CA GLN A 131 -40.67 17.12 -39.47
C GLN A 131 -39.87 15.83 -39.67
N ASP A 132 -38.54 15.91 -39.78
CA ASP A 132 -37.67 14.74 -39.91
C ASP A 132 -37.77 13.83 -38.67
N HIS A 133 -37.82 14.40 -37.46
CA HIS A 133 -38.05 13.64 -36.22
C HIS A 133 -39.42 12.94 -36.20
N ALA A 134 -40.48 13.64 -36.63
CA ALA A 134 -41.83 13.06 -36.67
C ALA A 134 -41.89 11.90 -37.69
N ASN A 135 -41.38 12.12 -38.90
CA ASN A 135 -41.33 11.10 -39.95
C ASN A 135 -40.52 9.87 -39.53
N TYR A 136 -39.36 10.10 -38.90
CA TYR A 136 -38.52 9.01 -38.40
C TYR A 136 -39.28 8.11 -37.43
N GLN A 137 -39.88 8.68 -36.37
CA GLN A 137 -40.54 7.92 -35.32
C GLN A 137 -41.81 7.20 -35.81
N ILE A 138 -42.63 7.86 -36.64
CA ILE A 138 -43.78 7.22 -37.29
C ILE A 138 -43.29 6.04 -38.16
N GLY A 139 -42.18 6.23 -38.87
CA GLY A 139 -41.61 5.18 -39.70
C GLY A 139 -41.01 4.01 -38.93
N VAL A 140 -40.46 4.22 -37.73
CA VAL A 140 -40.06 3.11 -36.82
C VAL A 140 -41.28 2.22 -36.53
N MET A 141 -42.41 2.84 -36.14
CA MET A 141 -43.64 2.10 -35.85
C MET A 141 -44.21 1.41 -37.09
N TRP A 142 -44.19 2.08 -38.24
CA TRP A 142 -44.60 1.49 -39.51
C TRP A 142 -43.73 0.26 -39.88
N PHE A 143 -42.41 0.37 -39.75
CA PHE A 143 -41.46 -0.72 -40.03
C PHE A 143 -41.73 -1.94 -39.14
N LEU A 144 -41.91 -1.73 -37.83
CA LEU A 144 -42.21 -2.78 -36.86
C LEU A 144 -43.54 -3.51 -37.12
N GLN A 145 -44.54 -2.84 -37.69
CA GLN A 145 -45.84 -3.43 -38.00
C GLN A 145 -45.86 -4.19 -39.33
N ASN A 146 -45.05 -3.77 -40.31
CA ASN A 146 -45.23 -4.14 -41.72
C ASN A 146 -44.03 -4.85 -42.37
N SER A 147 -42.78 -4.65 -41.92
CA SER A 147 -41.62 -5.22 -42.62
C SER A 147 -41.53 -6.74 -42.42
N PRO A 148 -41.42 -7.55 -43.49
CA PRO A 148 -41.31 -9.01 -43.37
C PRO A 148 -40.03 -9.48 -42.67
N ARG A 149 -39.04 -8.60 -42.52
CA ARG A 149 -37.79 -8.85 -41.78
C ARG A 149 -38.00 -8.89 -40.26
N ILE A 150 -39.15 -8.41 -39.77
CA ILE A 150 -39.55 -8.54 -38.38
C ILE A 150 -40.31 -9.86 -38.18
N PRO A 151 -39.95 -10.70 -37.19
CA PRO A 151 -40.68 -11.94 -36.93
C PRO A 151 -42.17 -11.68 -36.67
N GLU A 152 -43.03 -12.58 -37.16
CA GLU A 152 -44.49 -12.39 -37.16
C GLU A 152 -45.07 -12.15 -35.76
N GLU A 153 -44.52 -12.80 -34.74
CA GLU A 153 -44.95 -12.63 -33.35
C GLU A 153 -44.84 -11.17 -32.88
N TYR A 154 -43.75 -10.49 -33.22
CA TYR A 154 -43.56 -9.07 -32.88
C TYR A 154 -44.42 -8.16 -33.74
N ARG A 155 -44.54 -8.46 -35.05
CA ARG A 155 -45.43 -7.67 -35.92
C ARG A 155 -46.87 -7.74 -35.45
N ALA A 156 -47.35 -8.91 -35.04
CA ALA A 156 -48.70 -9.11 -34.52
C ALA A 156 -48.95 -8.31 -33.24
N GLU A 157 -47.96 -8.22 -32.36
CA GLU A 157 -48.04 -7.40 -31.17
C GLU A 157 -48.03 -5.90 -31.48
N PHE A 158 -47.09 -5.42 -32.32
CA PHE A 158 -47.02 -3.99 -32.68
C PHE A 158 -48.25 -3.50 -33.45
N ARG A 159 -48.94 -4.36 -34.21
CA ARG A 159 -50.19 -4.00 -34.91
C ARG A 159 -51.37 -3.76 -33.96
N GLN A 160 -51.28 -4.17 -32.70
CA GLN A 160 -52.30 -3.82 -31.70
C GLN A 160 -52.18 -2.37 -31.22
N TRP A 161 -51.03 -1.72 -31.45
CA TRP A 161 -50.75 -0.36 -31.00
C TRP A 161 -50.95 0.65 -32.13
N GLY A 162 -51.55 1.79 -31.79
CA GLY A 162 -51.65 2.94 -32.69
C GLY A 162 -51.92 4.25 -31.95
N LEU A 163 -52.24 5.32 -32.68
CA LEU A 163 -52.39 6.67 -32.12
C LEU A 163 -53.74 6.82 -31.35
N PRO A 164 -53.81 7.64 -30.30
CA PRO A 164 -55.05 7.90 -29.58
C PRO A 164 -56.05 8.67 -30.46
N GLN A 165 -57.33 8.31 -30.35
CA GLN A 165 -58.42 9.05 -31.00
C GLN A 165 -58.87 10.27 -30.19
N ASP A 166 -58.74 10.21 -28.87
CA ASP A 166 -59.31 11.18 -27.93
C ASP A 166 -58.36 12.32 -27.57
N SER A 167 -57.05 12.08 -27.65
CA SER A 167 -55.96 13.02 -27.36
C SER A 167 -55.33 13.55 -28.65
N TYR A 168 -54.87 14.81 -28.66
CA TYR A 168 -54.20 15.44 -29.82
C TYR A 168 -55.01 15.38 -31.13
N ARG A 169 -56.29 15.77 -31.08
CA ARG A 169 -57.24 15.57 -32.20
C ARG A 169 -56.87 16.36 -33.46
N ASP A 170 -56.30 17.55 -33.29
CA ASP A 170 -55.88 18.46 -34.36
C ASP A 170 -54.66 17.95 -35.14
N THR A 171 -53.92 16.99 -34.60
CA THR A 171 -52.76 16.33 -35.20
C THR A 171 -53.00 14.84 -35.42
N SER A 172 -54.26 14.40 -35.45
CA SER A 172 -54.65 12.98 -35.64
C SER A 172 -53.99 12.02 -34.65
N GLY A 173 -53.86 12.45 -33.39
CA GLY A 173 -53.30 11.67 -32.29
C GLY A 173 -51.80 11.85 -32.06
N TRP A 174 -51.10 12.69 -32.85
CA TRP A 174 -49.66 12.96 -32.68
C TRP A 174 -49.38 14.13 -31.72
N THR A 175 -48.36 14.03 -30.86
CA THR A 175 -48.06 15.12 -29.90
C THR A 175 -47.49 16.38 -30.57
N HIS A 176 -47.74 17.56 -29.99
CA HIS A 176 -47.25 18.85 -30.52
C HIS A 176 -45.79 19.15 -30.19
N GLN A 177 -45.24 18.54 -29.13
CA GLN A 177 -43.98 19.00 -28.55
C GLN A 177 -42.83 18.02 -28.80
N LEU A 178 -41.82 18.52 -29.53
CA LEU A 178 -40.50 17.90 -29.63
C LEU A 178 -39.74 18.14 -28.31
N TYR A 179 -39.29 17.06 -27.66
CA TYR A 179 -38.76 17.13 -26.30
C TYR A 179 -37.26 17.48 -26.27
N ILE A 180 -36.96 18.75 -26.50
CA ILE A 180 -35.58 19.24 -26.58
C ILE A 180 -34.95 19.35 -25.19
N ARG A 181 -33.80 18.70 -24.98
CA ARG A 181 -33.11 18.64 -23.68
C ARG A 181 -31.95 19.64 -23.54
N GLU A 182 -31.44 20.16 -24.66
CA GLU A 182 -30.38 21.15 -24.66
C GLU A 182 -30.42 22.08 -25.88
N GLY A 183 -29.76 23.23 -25.75
CA GLY A 183 -29.64 24.23 -26.79
C GLY A 183 -28.37 25.04 -26.65
N ARG A 184 -28.28 26.16 -27.38
CA ARG A 184 -27.11 27.04 -27.39
C ARG A 184 -26.82 27.59 -25.99
N ARG A 185 -25.55 27.54 -25.58
CA ARG A 185 -25.06 28.02 -24.27
C ARG A 185 -24.04 29.14 -24.43
N MET A 186 -23.90 29.95 -23.39
CA MET A 186 -22.87 30.98 -23.29
C MET A 186 -21.48 30.37 -23.07
N VAL A 187 -20.42 31.01 -23.56
CA VAL A 187 -19.03 30.68 -23.23
C VAL A 187 -18.41 31.85 -22.46
N SER A 188 -18.13 31.66 -21.17
CA SER A 188 -17.50 32.67 -20.32
C SER A 188 -16.02 32.41 -20.08
N ASP A 189 -15.41 33.17 -19.16
CA ASP A 189 -14.06 32.94 -18.66
C ASP A 189 -13.96 31.71 -17.74
N TYR A 190 -15.10 31.12 -17.33
CA TYR A 190 -15.15 29.88 -16.56
C TYR A 190 -16.25 28.96 -17.08
N VAL A 191 -15.85 27.87 -17.73
CA VAL A 191 -16.76 26.84 -18.23
C VAL A 191 -16.90 25.75 -17.19
N MET A 192 -18.11 25.50 -16.68
CA MET A 192 -18.38 24.34 -15.83
C MET A 192 -18.16 23.05 -16.64
N THR A 193 -17.33 22.13 -16.15
CA THR A 193 -17.01 20.88 -16.84
C THR A 193 -17.30 19.65 -15.98
N GLN A 194 -17.09 18.47 -16.56
CA GLN A 194 -17.13 17.20 -15.83
C GLN A 194 -16.24 17.22 -14.57
N HIS A 195 -15.12 17.93 -14.59
CA HIS A 195 -14.22 18.04 -13.43
C HIS A 195 -14.92 18.68 -12.23
N ASN A 196 -15.83 19.64 -12.46
CA ASN A 196 -16.61 20.26 -11.40
C ASN A 196 -17.65 19.30 -10.85
N CYS A 197 -18.40 18.63 -11.73
CA CYS A 197 -19.40 17.64 -11.34
C CYS A 197 -18.81 16.48 -10.52
N GLN A 198 -17.54 16.14 -10.78
CA GLN A 198 -16.81 15.08 -10.07
C GLN A 198 -16.02 15.56 -8.84
N GLY A 199 -16.07 16.85 -8.51
CA GLY A 199 -15.31 17.42 -7.39
C GLY A 199 -13.79 17.47 -7.59
N ARG A 200 -13.29 17.22 -8.80
CA ARG A 200 -11.85 17.34 -9.14
C ARG A 200 -11.42 18.81 -9.20
N GLU A 201 -12.35 19.69 -9.58
CA GLU A 201 -12.17 21.14 -9.57
C GLU A 201 -13.33 21.77 -8.80
N VAL A 202 -12.99 22.49 -7.73
CA VAL A 202 -13.98 23.15 -6.88
C VAL A 202 -13.88 24.66 -7.08
N PRO A 203 -14.87 25.31 -7.70
CA PRO A 203 -14.89 26.77 -7.80
C PRO A 203 -14.96 27.39 -6.41
N LYS A 204 -14.16 28.44 -6.19
CA LYS A 204 -14.12 29.20 -4.94
C LYS A 204 -15.24 30.24 -4.86
N ASP A 205 -15.84 30.55 -6.00
CA ASP A 205 -16.88 31.54 -6.23
C ASP A 205 -18.27 30.90 -6.36
N SER A 206 -18.64 30.00 -5.45
CA SER A 206 -19.92 29.29 -5.47
C SER A 206 -21.13 30.22 -5.31
N VAL A 207 -22.10 30.07 -6.22
CA VAL A 207 -23.41 30.74 -6.15
C VAL A 207 -24.57 29.75 -6.04
N GLY A 208 -24.26 28.50 -5.71
CA GLY A 208 -25.24 27.44 -5.61
C GLY A 208 -24.65 26.04 -5.75
N LEU A 209 -25.43 25.04 -5.38
CA LEU A 209 -25.08 23.64 -5.59
C LEU A 209 -25.93 23.01 -6.70
N ALA A 210 -25.27 22.36 -7.66
CA ALA A 210 -25.91 21.35 -8.50
C ALA A 210 -25.83 19.99 -7.78
N SER A 211 -26.80 19.12 -8.01
CA SER A 211 -26.85 17.82 -7.33
C SER A 211 -27.42 16.68 -8.18
N TYR A 212 -27.85 16.93 -9.41
CA TYR A 212 -28.38 15.88 -10.26
C TYR A 212 -27.26 15.09 -10.91
N ASN A 213 -27.49 13.81 -11.22
CA ASN A 213 -26.50 12.98 -11.89
C ASN A 213 -26.06 13.63 -13.22
N MET A 214 -24.82 13.38 -13.64
CA MET A 214 -24.43 13.65 -15.02
C MET A 214 -25.21 12.68 -15.91
N ASP A 215 -26.25 13.21 -16.55
CA ASP A 215 -27.20 12.53 -17.42
C ASP A 215 -27.11 13.08 -18.85
N SER A 216 -26.85 12.19 -19.80
CA SER A 216 -26.89 12.46 -21.24
C SER A 216 -27.44 11.24 -21.97
N HIS A 217 -28.28 11.47 -22.97
CA HIS A 217 -28.66 10.45 -23.96
C HIS A 217 -27.58 10.23 -25.02
N HIS A 218 -27.74 9.20 -25.85
CA HIS A 218 -26.87 8.97 -27.01
C HIS A 218 -26.76 10.22 -27.88
N CYS A 219 -25.53 10.60 -28.17
CA CYS A 219 -25.20 11.72 -29.04
C CYS A 219 -24.99 11.21 -30.46
N GLN A 220 -24.45 10.00 -30.67
CA GLN A 220 -24.14 9.46 -31.98
C GLN A 220 -24.21 7.94 -32.06
N MET A 221 -24.18 7.42 -33.29
CA MET A 221 -23.81 6.03 -33.60
C MET A 221 -22.48 6.04 -34.34
N THR A 222 -21.56 5.15 -33.99
CA THR A 222 -20.21 5.11 -34.57
C THR A 222 -19.72 3.67 -34.77
N VAL A 223 -18.72 3.49 -35.63
CA VAL A 223 -18.05 2.20 -35.81
C VAL A 223 -16.99 1.98 -34.74
N VAL A 224 -17.09 0.85 -34.03
CA VAL A 224 -16.08 0.37 -33.07
C VAL A 224 -15.89 -1.11 -33.30
N ASP A 225 -14.63 -1.55 -33.42
CA ASP A 225 -14.28 -2.95 -33.65
C ASP A 225 -15.07 -3.60 -34.80
N GLY A 226 -15.35 -2.82 -35.86
CA GLY A 226 -16.12 -3.26 -37.03
C GLY A 226 -17.61 -3.52 -36.77
N ALA A 227 -18.20 -2.91 -35.73
CA ALA A 227 -19.63 -3.00 -35.42
C ALA A 227 -20.20 -1.61 -35.08
N VAL A 228 -21.52 -1.44 -35.26
CA VAL A 228 -22.23 -0.23 -34.82
C VAL A 228 -22.29 -0.17 -33.30
N ARG A 229 -21.88 0.96 -32.72
CA ARG A 229 -22.00 1.30 -31.30
C ARG A 229 -22.72 2.63 -31.11
N ASN A 230 -23.52 2.70 -30.05
CA ASN A 230 -24.12 3.95 -29.61
C ASN A 230 -23.13 4.66 -28.67
N GLU A 231 -22.92 5.96 -28.86
CA GLU A 231 -22.02 6.78 -28.06
C GLU A 231 -22.76 8.06 -27.62
N GLY A 232 -22.45 8.55 -26.43
CA GLY A 232 -22.94 9.80 -25.82
C GLY A 232 -23.80 9.60 -24.58
N ASN A 233 -24.24 8.36 -24.29
CA ASN A 233 -25.12 8.08 -23.16
C ASN A 233 -24.34 7.98 -21.85
N VAL A 234 -24.71 8.79 -20.87
CA VAL A 234 -24.03 8.89 -19.58
C VAL A 234 -25.06 8.96 -18.47
N GLU A 235 -24.90 8.11 -17.45
CA GLU A 235 -25.65 8.19 -16.19
C GLU A 235 -24.65 8.04 -15.03
N ILE A 236 -23.97 9.12 -14.68
CA ILE A 236 -22.94 9.11 -13.64
C ILE A 236 -23.46 9.88 -12.42
N PRO A 237 -23.66 9.19 -11.27
CA PRO A 237 -24.00 9.87 -10.02
C PRO A 237 -22.94 10.88 -9.60
N VAL A 238 -23.39 11.99 -9.02
CA VAL A 238 -22.52 13.04 -8.49
C VAL A 238 -22.96 13.43 -7.08
N GLU A 239 -22.00 13.80 -6.25
CA GLU A 239 -22.28 14.50 -5.00
C GLU A 239 -22.71 15.94 -5.30
N PRO A 240 -23.47 16.60 -4.41
CA PRO A 240 -23.74 18.02 -4.60
C PRO A 240 -22.45 18.84 -4.71
N TYR A 241 -22.34 19.65 -5.76
CA TYR A 241 -21.12 20.38 -6.11
C TYR A 241 -21.40 21.85 -6.44
N PRO A 242 -20.45 22.76 -6.15
CA PRO A 242 -20.66 24.19 -6.33
C PRO A 242 -20.64 24.62 -7.79
N ILE A 243 -21.46 25.62 -8.11
CA ILE A 243 -21.57 26.28 -9.41
C ILE A 243 -20.89 27.64 -9.31
N ALA A 244 -19.93 27.91 -10.20
CA ALA A 244 -19.16 29.15 -10.21
C ALA A 244 -20.01 30.36 -10.62
N TYR A 245 -19.85 31.49 -9.94
CA TYR A 245 -20.42 32.77 -10.35
C TYR A 245 -19.98 33.16 -11.76
N ARG A 246 -18.70 32.96 -12.08
CA ARG A 246 -18.12 33.25 -13.40
C ARG A 246 -18.76 32.44 -14.54
N ALA A 247 -19.46 31.35 -14.24
CA ALA A 247 -20.23 30.62 -15.25
C ALA A 247 -21.53 31.34 -15.66
N LEU A 248 -22.01 32.28 -14.83
CA LEU A 248 -23.24 33.05 -15.08
C LEU A 248 -22.98 34.37 -15.82
N THR A 249 -21.74 34.83 -15.90
CA THR A 249 -21.36 36.09 -16.56
C THR A 249 -20.73 35.82 -17.92
N PRO A 250 -21.05 36.58 -18.98
CA PRO A 250 -20.32 36.48 -20.26
C PRO A 250 -18.89 37.01 -20.11
N LYS A 251 -18.07 36.81 -21.14
CA LYS A 251 -16.77 37.48 -21.19
C LYS A 251 -16.99 38.98 -21.17
N ARG A 252 -16.18 39.70 -20.38
CA ARG A 252 -16.32 41.15 -20.24
C ARG A 252 -16.32 41.89 -21.59
N ALA A 253 -15.50 41.43 -22.53
CA ALA A 253 -15.37 42.01 -23.86
C ALA A 253 -16.65 41.88 -24.73
N GLU A 254 -17.54 40.94 -24.40
CA GLU A 254 -18.78 40.70 -25.14
C GLU A 254 -19.95 41.50 -24.55
N CYS A 255 -20.07 41.51 -23.22
CA CYS A 255 -21.13 42.21 -22.51
C CYS A 255 -20.77 42.42 -21.03
N VAL A 256 -21.17 43.55 -20.44
CA VAL A 256 -20.84 43.93 -19.05
C VAL A 256 -22.05 43.97 -18.10
N ASN A 257 -23.26 43.77 -18.63
CA ASN A 257 -24.53 43.97 -17.91
C ASN A 257 -25.52 42.81 -18.12
N LEU A 258 -25.03 41.60 -18.38
CA LEU A 258 -25.85 40.40 -18.62
C LEU A 258 -25.48 39.28 -17.65
N LEU A 259 -26.49 38.67 -17.02
CA LEU A 259 -26.36 37.45 -16.23
C LEU A 259 -27.20 36.34 -16.86
N VAL A 260 -26.64 35.13 -16.93
CA VAL A 260 -27.21 33.99 -17.66
C VAL A 260 -27.36 32.80 -16.71
N PRO A 261 -28.49 32.67 -15.98
CA PRO A 261 -28.70 31.61 -14.99
C PRO A 261 -29.11 30.25 -15.59
N VAL A 262 -29.61 30.23 -16.83
CA VAL A 262 -30.13 29.01 -17.49
C VAL A 262 -29.17 28.49 -18.56
N ALA A 263 -28.87 29.31 -19.58
CA ALA A 263 -27.92 28.96 -20.64
C ALA A 263 -26.46 29.26 -20.23
N LEU A 264 -26.13 28.96 -18.96
CA LEU A 264 -24.85 29.28 -18.34
C LEU A 264 -23.68 28.60 -19.04
N SER A 265 -22.46 29.04 -18.73
CA SER A 265 -21.26 28.48 -19.32
C SER A 265 -20.92 27.10 -18.77
N SER A 266 -21.19 26.07 -19.57
CA SER A 266 -20.91 24.69 -19.21
C SER A 266 -20.66 23.82 -20.44
N SER A 267 -19.85 22.77 -20.27
CA SER A 267 -19.79 21.67 -21.22
C SER A 267 -21.13 20.92 -21.27
N HIS A 268 -21.34 20.15 -22.34
CA HIS A 268 -22.51 19.28 -22.52
C HIS A 268 -22.79 18.43 -21.27
N ILE A 269 -21.76 17.70 -20.82
CA ILE A 269 -21.88 16.77 -19.71
C ILE A 269 -22.17 17.45 -18.37
N ALA A 270 -21.61 18.64 -18.13
CA ALA A 270 -21.89 19.41 -16.92
C ALA A 270 -23.31 19.99 -16.96
N PHE A 271 -23.75 20.46 -18.13
CA PHE A 271 -25.11 20.96 -18.30
C PHE A 271 -26.14 19.90 -17.94
N GLY A 272 -25.93 18.64 -18.34
CA GLY A 272 -26.77 17.49 -18.00
C GLY A 272 -27.08 17.35 -16.50
N SER A 273 -26.13 17.74 -15.66
CA SER A 273 -26.24 17.71 -14.20
C SER A 273 -26.78 19.02 -13.60
N ILE A 274 -26.44 20.18 -14.18
CA ILE A 274 -26.87 21.49 -13.67
C ILE A 274 -28.33 21.79 -14.03
N ARG A 275 -28.84 21.26 -15.15
CA ARG A 275 -30.11 21.65 -15.81
C ARG A 275 -31.41 21.28 -15.10
N MET A 276 -31.40 21.13 -13.78
CA MET A 276 -32.61 20.84 -13.01
C MET A 276 -33.35 22.11 -12.62
N GLU A 277 -34.67 22.09 -12.72
CA GLU A 277 -35.54 23.22 -12.40
C GLU A 277 -35.21 23.88 -11.04
N PRO A 278 -35.05 23.15 -9.92
CA PRO A 278 -34.68 23.77 -8.65
C PRO A 278 -33.32 24.49 -8.66
N VAL A 279 -32.36 23.99 -9.45
CA VAL A 279 -31.04 24.60 -9.59
C VAL A 279 -31.14 25.89 -10.41
N PHE A 280 -31.93 25.91 -11.48
CA PHE A 280 -32.17 27.15 -12.24
C PHE A 280 -32.87 28.22 -11.42
N MET A 281 -33.84 27.85 -10.57
CA MET A 281 -34.48 28.80 -9.65
C MET A 281 -33.44 29.42 -8.70
N LEU A 282 -32.56 28.59 -8.15
CA LEU A 282 -31.49 29.01 -7.26
C LEU A 282 -30.47 29.93 -7.96
N LEU A 283 -30.04 29.58 -9.18
CA LEU A 283 -29.15 30.43 -9.97
C LEU A 283 -29.81 31.75 -10.38
N GLY A 284 -31.12 31.74 -10.60
CA GLY A 284 -31.92 32.95 -10.83
C GLY A 284 -31.89 33.90 -9.63
N GLN A 285 -32.02 33.38 -8.40
CA GLN A 285 -31.87 34.17 -7.18
C GLN A 285 -30.45 34.76 -7.08
N SER A 286 -29.42 33.94 -7.28
CA SER A 286 -28.02 34.41 -7.22
C SER A 286 -27.73 35.51 -8.24
N ALA A 287 -28.23 35.35 -9.47
CA ALA A 287 -28.10 36.34 -10.52
C ALA A 287 -28.82 37.66 -10.14
N ALA A 288 -30.01 37.60 -9.56
CA ALA A 288 -30.72 38.79 -9.12
C ALA A 288 -29.95 39.56 -8.02
N THR A 289 -29.39 38.84 -7.04
CA THR A 289 -28.55 39.44 -6.00
C THR A 289 -27.30 40.11 -6.57
N ALA A 290 -26.60 39.42 -7.47
CA ALA A 290 -25.42 39.96 -8.14
C ALA A 290 -25.75 41.19 -9.00
N ALA A 291 -26.90 41.20 -9.69
CA ALA A 291 -27.37 42.36 -10.44
C ALA A 291 -27.61 43.58 -9.53
N SER A 292 -28.24 43.38 -8.35
CA SER A 292 -28.46 44.47 -7.38
C SER A 292 -27.12 45.07 -6.93
N GLN A 293 -26.17 44.21 -6.55
CA GLN A 293 -24.84 44.66 -6.08
C GLN A 293 -24.05 45.37 -7.19
N ALA A 294 -24.14 44.89 -8.43
CA ALA A 294 -23.53 45.54 -9.59
C ALA A 294 -24.09 46.96 -9.79
N ILE A 295 -25.42 47.13 -9.69
CA ILE A 295 -26.09 48.43 -9.82
C ILE A 295 -25.72 49.36 -8.67
N GLU A 296 -25.74 48.87 -7.43
CA GLU A 296 -25.44 49.67 -6.23
C GLU A 296 -23.99 50.15 -6.19
N SER A 297 -23.07 49.34 -6.72
CA SER A 297 -21.64 49.65 -6.74
C SER A 297 -21.18 50.33 -8.04
N ASP A 298 -22.09 50.51 -9.01
CA ASP A 298 -21.80 51.01 -10.37
C ASP A 298 -20.63 50.26 -11.05
N VAL A 299 -20.69 48.93 -11.01
CA VAL A 299 -19.68 48.05 -11.61
C VAL A 299 -20.27 47.10 -12.65
N ALA A 300 -19.41 46.56 -13.52
CA ALA A 300 -19.80 45.48 -14.41
C ALA A 300 -20.15 44.22 -13.62
N VAL A 301 -21.00 43.34 -14.16
CA VAL A 301 -21.40 42.10 -13.46
C VAL A 301 -20.20 41.19 -13.15
N GLN A 302 -19.13 41.25 -13.93
CA GLN A 302 -17.88 40.53 -13.69
C GLN A 302 -17.07 41.07 -12.50
N ASP A 303 -17.28 42.32 -12.10
CA ASP A 303 -16.55 43.03 -11.05
C ASP A 303 -17.28 43.03 -9.70
N VAL A 304 -18.43 42.35 -9.61
CA VAL A 304 -19.15 42.17 -8.34
C VAL A 304 -18.21 41.48 -7.34
N ASP A 305 -17.97 42.11 -6.20
CA ASP A 305 -17.16 41.54 -5.14
C ASP A 305 -17.81 40.26 -4.59
N TYR A 306 -17.16 39.12 -4.84
CA TYR A 306 -17.70 37.82 -4.46
C TYR A 306 -17.83 37.67 -2.94
N ALA A 307 -17.00 38.32 -2.12
CA ALA A 307 -17.14 38.24 -0.67
C ALA A 307 -18.48 38.83 -0.20
N THR A 308 -18.83 40.01 -0.72
CA THR A 308 -20.11 40.69 -0.48
C THR A 308 -21.29 39.90 -1.06
N LEU A 309 -21.13 39.30 -2.25
CA LEU A 309 -22.14 38.41 -2.83
C LEU A 309 -22.38 37.19 -1.94
N ARG A 310 -21.32 36.47 -1.58
CA ARG A 310 -21.36 35.27 -0.73
C ARG A 310 -22.04 35.56 0.60
N GLU A 311 -21.69 36.66 1.26
CA GLU A 311 -22.31 37.05 2.53
C GLU A 311 -23.83 37.20 2.38
N ARG A 312 -24.27 37.88 1.31
CA ARG A 312 -25.70 38.08 1.06
C ARG A 312 -26.42 36.77 0.75
N LEU A 313 -25.86 35.91 -0.11
CA LEU A 313 -26.47 34.62 -0.46
C LEU A 313 -26.61 33.71 0.78
N LEU A 314 -25.59 33.67 1.65
CA LEU A 314 -25.66 32.91 2.91
C LEU A 314 -26.75 33.45 3.84
N LYS A 315 -26.87 34.78 3.93
CA LYS A 315 -27.92 35.44 4.73
C LYS A 315 -29.33 35.11 4.21
N ASP A 316 -29.48 34.95 2.90
CA ASP A 316 -30.74 34.56 2.26
C ASP A 316 -30.99 33.04 2.32
N GLY A 317 -30.17 32.28 3.06
CA GLY A 317 -30.36 30.85 3.32
C GLY A 317 -29.83 29.93 2.22
N GLN A 318 -29.01 30.46 1.32
CA GLN A 318 -28.49 29.69 0.19
C GLN A 318 -27.37 28.74 0.63
N ILE A 319 -27.38 27.52 0.08
CA ILE A 319 -26.33 26.54 0.31
C ILE A 319 -25.27 26.70 -0.79
N LEU A 320 -24.06 27.10 -0.38
CA LEU A 320 -22.93 27.35 -1.29
C LEU A 320 -21.85 26.28 -1.19
N GLU A 321 -21.85 25.49 -0.13
CA GLU A 321 -20.88 24.44 0.16
C GLU A 321 -21.63 23.20 0.63
N TYR A 322 -21.21 22.02 0.15
CA TYR A 322 -21.79 20.76 0.58
C TYR A 322 -21.08 20.23 1.82
N THR A 323 -21.81 20.10 2.93
CA THR A 323 -21.32 19.57 4.20
C THR A 323 -22.08 18.33 4.66
N GLY A 324 -22.96 17.80 3.81
CA GLY A 324 -23.79 16.62 4.10
C GLY A 324 -23.06 15.29 3.91
N PRO A 325 -23.62 14.18 4.41
CA PRO A 325 -23.09 12.84 4.17
C PRO A 325 -23.17 12.49 2.67
N PRO A 326 -22.24 11.69 2.11
CA PRO A 326 -22.26 11.32 0.69
C PRO A 326 -23.61 10.69 0.28
N ARG A 327 -24.09 10.96 -0.94
CA ARG A 327 -25.37 10.43 -1.43
C ARG A 327 -25.27 8.91 -1.63
N HIS A 328 -26.08 8.14 -0.90
CA HIS A 328 -26.17 6.68 -1.07
C HIS A 328 -26.66 6.30 -2.49
N ARG A 329 -25.90 5.44 -3.18
CA ARG A 329 -26.09 5.04 -4.59
C ARG A 329 -27.05 3.85 -4.75
N GLY A 330 -28.00 3.97 -5.68
CA GLY A 330 -28.78 2.86 -6.23
C GLY A 330 -28.22 2.37 -7.56
N SER A 331 -27.30 1.40 -7.52
CA SER A 331 -27.01 0.36 -8.54
C SER A 331 -25.87 -0.48 -7.98
N ALA A 332 -26.22 -1.34 -7.00
CA ALA A 332 -25.30 -2.08 -6.12
C ALA A 332 -23.94 -1.40 -6.03
N ALA A 333 -23.88 -0.26 -5.30
CA ALA A 333 -22.67 0.52 -5.14
C ALA A 333 -21.50 -0.46 -4.95
N GLY A 334 -20.45 -0.34 -5.78
CA GLY A 334 -19.25 -1.12 -5.55
C GLY A 334 -18.89 -0.97 -4.08
N VAL A 335 -18.45 -2.07 -3.46
CA VAL A 335 -18.39 -2.16 -2.01
C VAL A 335 -17.59 -0.97 -1.51
N ASP A 336 -18.18 -0.16 -0.63
CA ASP A 336 -17.53 1.06 -0.16
C ASP A 336 -16.17 0.65 0.43
N PRO A 337 -15.04 1.18 -0.09
CA PRO A 337 -13.72 0.86 0.43
C PRO A 337 -13.62 1.03 1.95
N LYS A 338 -14.39 1.96 2.53
CA LYS A 338 -14.45 2.21 3.97
C LYS A 338 -15.28 1.19 4.75
N SER A 339 -16.18 0.47 4.07
CA SER A 339 -16.98 -0.61 4.67
C SER A 339 -16.27 -1.97 4.67
N LEU A 340 -15.21 -2.08 3.87
CA LEU A 340 -14.40 -3.28 3.78
C LEU A 340 -13.37 -3.33 4.92
N PRO A 341 -13.03 -4.54 5.41
CA PRO A 341 -12.02 -4.69 6.45
C PRO A 341 -10.64 -4.25 5.94
N GLY A 342 -9.84 -3.70 6.84
CA GLY A 342 -8.49 -3.23 6.52
C GLY A 342 -8.45 -1.93 5.73
N ILE A 343 -7.35 -1.73 5.00
CA ILE A 343 -7.07 -0.50 4.27
C ILE A 343 -7.27 -0.78 2.80
N VAL A 344 -8.19 -0.08 2.18
CA VAL A 344 -8.57 -0.31 0.79
C VAL A 344 -8.28 0.93 -0.02
N ILE A 345 -7.47 0.77 -1.07
CA ILE A 345 -7.26 1.80 -2.09
C ILE A 345 -7.98 1.33 -3.34
N ASP A 346 -9.00 2.09 -3.72
CA ASP A 346 -9.74 1.94 -4.97
C ASP A 346 -8.91 2.49 -6.15
N ASN A 347 -9.28 2.11 -7.37
CA ASN A 347 -8.58 2.47 -8.60
C ASN A 347 -8.46 4.00 -8.81
N ASP A 348 -9.39 4.77 -8.24
CA ASP A 348 -9.43 6.24 -8.35
C ASP A 348 -8.28 6.94 -7.62
N LYS A 349 -7.62 6.24 -6.70
CA LYS A 349 -6.45 6.68 -5.94
C LYS A 349 -5.15 6.01 -6.39
N ALA A 350 -5.18 5.16 -7.42
CA ALA A 350 -3.99 4.56 -7.99
C ALA A 350 -3.26 5.51 -8.96
N GLU A 351 -1.93 5.47 -8.94
CA GLU A 351 -1.07 6.09 -9.95
C GLU A 351 -1.09 5.23 -11.23
N LEU A 352 -1.72 5.73 -12.29
CA LEU A 352 -1.87 5.01 -13.57
C LEU A 352 -0.84 5.47 -14.60
N THR A 353 -0.05 4.54 -15.13
CA THR A 353 0.87 4.73 -16.27
C THR A 353 0.36 3.93 -17.47
N GLY A 354 0.32 4.54 -18.66
CA GLY A 354 -0.19 3.91 -19.89
C GLY A 354 -1.68 4.16 -20.15
N PRO A 355 -2.21 3.72 -21.31
CA PRO A 355 -3.58 4.01 -21.75
C PRO A 355 -4.64 3.16 -21.02
N TRP A 356 -4.81 3.37 -19.72
CA TRP A 356 -5.89 2.75 -18.93
C TRP A 356 -7.26 3.34 -19.27
N GLN A 357 -8.29 2.49 -19.36
CA GLN A 357 -9.68 2.89 -19.55
C GLN A 357 -10.52 2.60 -18.31
N THR A 358 -11.33 3.55 -17.85
CA THR A 358 -12.16 3.42 -16.64
C THR A 358 -13.56 2.87 -16.94
N ASN A 359 -14.04 1.95 -16.12
CA ASN A 359 -15.32 1.27 -16.28
C ASN A 359 -16.01 0.99 -14.92
N ASN A 360 -17.30 0.65 -14.88
CA ASN A 360 -18.10 0.61 -13.64
C ASN A 360 -19.35 -0.30 -13.75
N VAL A 361 -19.21 -1.40 -14.47
CA VAL A 361 -20.29 -2.35 -14.85
C VAL A 361 -20.24 -3.62 -14.08
N THR A 362 -19.04 -4.18 -14.05
CA THR A 362 -18.87 -5.61 -13.88
C THR A 362 -18.63 -5.70 -12.40
N HIS A 363 -19.49 -6.48 -11.77
CA HIS A 363 -19.51 -6.68 -10.34
C HIS A 363 -18.95 -8.08 -10.05
N PRO A 364 -18.40 -8.33 -8.85
CA PRO A 364 -18.17 -7.34 -7.79
C PRO A 364 -17.06 -6.34 -8.18
N ARG A 365 -17.18 -5.11 -7.68
CA ARG A 365 -16.13 -4.09 -7.73
C ARG A 365 -16.11 -3.33 -6.42
N VAL A 366 -14.98 -2.71 -6.13
CA VAL A 366 -14.79 -1.87 -4.96
C VAL A 366 -14.92 -0.42 -5.39
N GLY A 367 -15.54 0.40 -4.55
CA GLY A 367 -15.76 1.81 -4.85
C GLY A 367 -16.55 2.07 -6.13
N ALA A 368 -16.17 3.11 -6.90
CA ALA A 368 -17.04 3.63 -7.97
C ALA A 368 -16.81 2.94 -9.32
N THR A 369 -15.57 2.57 -9.61
CA THR A 369 -15.09 2.17 -10.94
C THR A 369 -13.96 1.16 -10.81
N TYR A 370 -13.55 0.55 -11.91
CA TYR A 370 -12.26 -0.13 -12.08
C TYR A 370 -11.60 0.37 -13.37
N VAL A 371 -10.31 0.11 -13.60
CA VAL A 371 -9.65 0.38 -14.88
C VAL A 371 -9.20 -0.89 -15.60
N HIS A 372 -9.07 -0.83 -16.93
CA HIS A 372 -8.56 -1.92 -17.75
C HIS A 372 -7.64 -1.46 -18.89
N ASP A 373 -6.76 -2.36 -19.33
CA ASP A 373 -5.77 -2.09 -20.38
C ASP A 373 -6.31 -2.19 -21.82
N ASN A 374 -7.60 -2.50 -21.97
CA ASN A 374 -8.26 -2.78 -23.26
C ASN A 374 -7.67 -3.96 -24.04
N ASN A 375 -6.87 -4.81 -23.37
CA ASN A 375 -6.03 -5.84 -24.01
C ASN A 375 -5.07 -5.28 -25.07
N GLU A 376 -4.71 -4.01 -24.97
CA GLU A 376 -3.81 -3.31 -25.89
C GLU A 376 -2.54 -2.88 -25.14
N ALA A 377 -1.57 -2.31 -25.87
CA ALA A 377 -0.38 -1.68 -25.29
C ALA A 377 0.33 -2.55 -24.24
N LYS A 378 0.51 -3.85 -24.53
CA LYS A 378 1.15 -4.82 -23.61
C LYS A 378 2.52 -4.34 -23.17
N GLY A 379 2.76 -4.37 -21.86
CA GLY A 379 3.97 -3.85 -21.22
C GLY A 379 4.01 -2.33 -21.01
N LYS A 380 2.97 -1.59 -21.38
CA LYS A 380 2.91 -0.12 -21.21
C LYS A 380 1.92 0.32 -20.13
N CYS A 381 1.01 -0.55 -19.67
CA CYS A 381 0.03 -0.22 -18.64
C CYS A 381 0.49 -0.73 -17.27
N VAL A 382 0.62 0.18 -16.30
CA VAL A 382 0.90 -0.09 -14.88
C VAL A 382 -0.06 0.70 -14.01
N ALA A 383 -0.74 0.05 -13.06
CA ALA A 383 -1.57 0.70 -12.04
C ALA A 383 -0.93 0.50 -10.68
N LYS A 384 -0.49 1.58 -10.03
CA LYS A 384 0.29 1.56 -8.81
C LYS A 384 -0.52 2.11 -7.62
N TYR A 385 -0.68 1.29 -6.59
CA TYR A 385 -1.44 1.57 -5.38
C TYR A 385 -0.46 1.81 -4.24
N THR A 386 -0.38 3.04 -3.72
CA THR A 386 0.53 3.40 -2.61
C THR A 386 -0.28 3.60 -1.33
N PHE A 387 -0.13 2.69 -0.37
CA PHE A 387 -0.78 2.76 0.94
C PHE A 387 0.10 3.48 1.94
N LYS A 388 -0.53 4.29 2.79
CA LYS A 388 0.06 4.72 4.06
C LYS A 388 -0.61 3.92 5.17
N LEU A 389 0.14 3.06 5.83
CA LEU A 389 -0.37 2.14 6.84
C LEU A 389 -0.43 2.85 8.21
N PRO A 390 -1.50 2.65 8.98
CA PRO A 390 -1.63 3.20 10.33
C PRO A 390 -0.58 2.60 11.27
N GLU A 391 -0.17 1.35 11.03
CA GLU A 391 0.90 0.66 11.74
C GLU A 391 1.59 -0.38 10.83
N PRO A 392 2.91 -0.58 10.96
CA PRO A 392 3.61 -1.70 10.34
C PRO A 392 3.05 -3.04 10.80
N GLY A 393 2.81 -3.98 9.89
CA GLY A 393 2.05 -5.19 10.24
C GLY A 393 2.04 -6.26 9.17
N HIS A 394 1.50 -7.43 9.51
CA HIS A 394 1.16 -8.43 8.50
C HIS A 394 -0.15 -7.99 7.89
N TYR A 395 -0.13 -7.74 6.59
CA TYR A 395 -1.35 -7.48 5.85
C TYR A 395 -1.52 -8.57 4.79
N GLU A 396 -2.70 -9.16 4.75
CA GLU A 396 -3.12 -9.92 3.60
C GLU A 396 -3.30 -8.93 2.45
N VAL A 397 -2.49 -9.09 1.41
CA VAL A 397 -2.65 -8.31 0.18
C VAL A 397 -3.70 -9.02 -0.64
N ARG A 398 -4.81 -8.34 -0.88
CA ARG A 398 -5.92 -8.86 -1.63
C ARG A 398 -6.21 -7.90 -2.76
N ILE A 399 -6.47 -8.43 -3.94
CA ILE A 399 -6.83 -7.61 -5.10
C ILE A 399 -8.22 -7.98 -5.55
N SER A 400 -9.05 -6.96 -5.74
CA SER A 400 -10.35 -7.12 -6.35
C SER A 400 -10.23 -6.92 -7.85
N TRP A 401 -11.04 -7.66 -8.58
CA TRP A 401 -11.36 -7.37 -9.97
C TRP A 401 -12.68 -8.06 -10.33
N PRO A 402 -13.45 -7.49 -11.26
CA PRO A 402 -14.59 -8.20 -11.83
C PRO A 402 -14.16 -9.33 -12.78
N PRO A 403 -14.48 -10.60 -12.47
CA PRO A 403 -14.09 -11.75 -13.28
C PRO A 403 -14.84 -11.77 -14.62
N ASN A 404 -14.16 -12.21 -15.69
CA ASN A 404 -14.78 -12.41 -17.00
C ASN A 404 -13.99 -13.41 -17.86
N PRO A 405 -14.62 -14.22 -18.73
CA PRO A 405 -13.91 -15.13 -19.63
C PRO A 405 -12.86 -14.48 -20.54
N ASN A 406 -12.97 -13.17 -20.80
CA ASN A 406 -12.03 -12.41 -21.64
C ASN A 406 -10.82 -11.83 -20.88
N ARG A 407 -10.70 -12.04 -19.56
CA ARG A 407 -9.54 -11.53 -18.80
C ARG A 407 -8.29 -12.37 -19.05
N ALA A 408 -7.14 -11.75 -18.82
CA ALA A 408 -5.87 -12.45 -18.82
C ALA A 408 -5.83 -13.52 -17.71
N THR A 409 -5.24 -14.67 -18.03
CA THR A 409 -4.98 -15.75 -17.08
C THR A 409 -3.66 -15.57 -16.34
N ASN A 410 -2.81 -14.66 -16.81
CA ASN A 410 -1.43 -14.50 -16.36
C ASN A 410 -1.06 -13.05 -16.01
N VAL A 411 -1.92 -12.29 -15.32
CA VAL A 411 -1.66 -10.89 -14.98
C VAL A 411 -0.56 -10.76 -13.91
N PRO A 412 0.57 -10.10 -14.19
CA PRO A 412 1.60 -9.85 -13.19
C PRO A 412 1.18 -8.73 -12.23
N ILE A 413 1.16 -9.05 -10.95
CA ILE A 413 0.98 -8.11 -9.85
C ILE A 413 2.28 -8.04 -9.07
N THR A 414 2.94 -6.89 -9.07
CA THR A 414 4.14 -6.64 -8.28
C THR A 414 3.77 -5.97 -6.96
N ILE A 415 3.88 -6.72 -5.87
CA ILE A 415 3.73 -6.21 -4.52
C ILE A 415 5.12 -5.78 -4.06
N ARG A 416 5.23 -4.51 -3.68
CA ARG A 416 6.41 -3.88 -3.12
C ARG A 416 6.16 -3.63 -1.64
N PHE A 417 6.76 -4.48 -0.83
CA PHE A 417 6.88 -4.32 0.61
C PHE A 417 8.35 -4.07 0.89
N ASP A 418 8.63 -3.01 1.62
CA ASP A 418 9.99 -2.55 1.90
C ASP A 418 10.85 -2.50 0.61
N ARG A 419 12.10 -2.99 0.65
CA ARG A 419 13.05 -2.94 -0.49
C ARG A 419 12.92 -4.10 -1.47
N GLU A 420 11.86 -4.90 -1.39
CA GLU A 420 11.62 -6.05 -2.27
C GLU A 420 10.47 -5.83 -3.26
N LEU A 421 10.50 -6.59 -4.37
CA LEU A 421 9.44 -6.67 -5.36
C LEU A 421 9.07 -8.16 -5.53
N LYS A 422 7.84 -8.52 -5.17
CA LYS A 422 7.28 -9.85 -5.41
C LYS A 422 6.23 -9.77 -6.50
N THR A 423 6.48 -10.42 -7.62
CA THR A 423 5.49 -10.52 -8.70
C THR A 423 4.69 -11.82 -8.56
N VAL A 424 3.38 -11.68 -8.36
CA VAL A 424 2.41 -12.79 -8.36
C VAL A 424 1.62 -12.72 -9.64
N THR A 425 1.49 -13.85 -10.31
CA THR A 425 0.69 -13.95 -11.54
C THR A 425 -0.73 -14.40 -11.18
N VAL A 426 -1.74 -13.63 -11.58
CA VAL A 426 -3.15 -13.93 -11.27
C VAL A 426 -3.98 -14.20 -12.52
N ASN A 427 -4.92 -15.14 -12.38
CA ASN A 427 -5.92 -15.44 -13.39
C ASN A 427 -7.19 -14.64 -13.13
N GLN A 428 -7.38 -13.57 -13.90
CA GLN A 428 -8.51 -12.67 -13.70
C GLN A 428 -9.83 -13.17 -14.31
N LYS A 429 -9.85 -14.37 -14.92
CA LYS A 429 -11.11 -15.00 -15.35
C LYS A 429 -11.96 -15.46 -14.17
N ASN A 430 -11.31 -15.67 -13.03
CA ASN A 430 -11.91 -16.13 -11.79
C ASN A 430 -11.79 -15.03 -10.72
N SER A 431 -12.62 -15.09 -9.68
CA SER A 431 -12.50 -14.22 -8.50
C SER A 431 -12.77 -15.03 -7.23
N GLY A 432 -12.23 -14.57 -6.11
CA GLY A 432 -12.56 -15.11 -4.79
C GLY A 432 -14.02 -14.86 -4.39
N GLN A 433 -14.51 -15.65 -3.44
CA GLN A 433 -15.93 -15.69 -3.05
C GLN A 433 -16.47 -14.36 -2.50
N ASP A 434 -15.62 -13.55 -1.87
CA ASP A 434 -15.97 -12.24 -1.33
C ASP A 434 -15.56 -11.08 -2.27
N GLY A 435 -15.24 -11.39 -3.53
CA GLY A 435 -14.83 -10.39 -4.52
C GLY A 435 -13.37 -9.97 -4.44
N PHE A 436 -12.59 -10.55 -3.52
CA PHE A 436 -11.17 -10.32 -3.37
C PHE A 436 -10.38 -11.61 -3.58
N ASN A 437 -9.20 -11.47 -4.17
CA ASN A 437 -8.28 -12.56 -4.39
C ASN A 437 -7.03 -12.33 -3.57
N SER A 438 -6.78 -13.22 -2.63
CA SER A 438 -5.58 -13.19 -1.80
C SER A 438 -4.34 -13.40 -2.66
N LEU A 439 -3.36 -12.50 -2.52
CA LEU A 439 -2.01 -12.65 -3.03
C LEU A 439 -1.03 -13.08 -1.93
N GLY A 440 -1.58 -13.51 -0.79
CA GLY A 440 -0.85 -13.90 0.41
C GLY A 440 -0.69 -12.76 1.41
N GLU A 441 -0.11 -13.12 2.55
CA GLU A 441 0.19 -12.25 3.67
C GLU A 441 1.61 -11.70 3.51
N HIS A 442 1.80 -10.40 3.67
CA HIS A 442 3.10 -9.73 3.49
C HIS A 442 3.35 -8.75 4.65
N LEU A 443 4.62 -8.58 5.03
CA LEU A 443 5.05 -7.48 5.92
C LEU A 443 4.91 -6.18 5.16
N PHE A 444 4.46 -5.12 5.81
CA PHE A 444 4.69 -3.79 5.32
C PHE A 444 5.11 -2.88 6.47
N GLY A 445 6.04 -1.97 6.20
CA GLY A 445 6.35 -0.81 7.05
C GLY A 445 5.20 0.22 7.08
N GLU A 446 5.52 1.50 6.97
CA GLU A 446 4.48 2.54 6.90
C GLU A 446 3.91 2.73 5.50
N THR A 447 4.57 2.18 4.48
CA THR A 447 4.15 2.30 3.09
C THR A 447 4.10 0.93 2.44
N ALA A 448 3.01 0.63 1.75
CA ALA A 448 2.91 -0.52 0.87
C ALA A 448 2.69 -0.04 -0.54
N VAL A 449 3.34 -0.64 -1.54
CA VAL A 449 3.09 -0.33 -2.94
C VAL A 449 2.67 -1.61 -3.66
N VAL A 450 1.57 -1.58 -4.42
CA VAL A 450 1.13 -2.73 -5.23
C VAL A 450 0.92 -2.27 -6.66
N GLU A 451 1.53 -2.94 -7.62
CA GLU A 451 1.54 -2.58 -9.03
C GLU A 451 0.89 -3.69 -9.86
N ILE A 452 -0.10 -3.34 -10.68
CA ILE A 452 -0.74 -4.24 -11.63
C ILE A 452 -0.20 -3.90 -13.01
N SER A 453 0.45 -4.84 -13.68
CA SER A 453 1.05 -4.63 -15.01
C SER A 453 0.37 -5.47 -16.07
N ASN A 454 0.34 -4.98 -17.32
CA ASN A 454 -0.12 -5.76 -18.46
C ASN A 454 1.01 -6.40 -19.29
N LYS A 455 2.24 -6.40 -18.78
CA LYS A 455 3.40 -7.00 -19.46
C LYS A 455 3.21 -8.51 -19.65
N ASP A 456 3.43 -8.98 -20.88
CA ASP A 456 3.39 -10.39 -21.28
C ASP A 456 2.06 -11.12 -20.97
N THR A 457 0.93 -10.39 -20.99
CA THR A 457 -0.41 -10.93 -20.65
C THR A 457 -1.22 -11.42 -21.86
N ASP A 458 -2.06 -12.44 -21.64
CA ASP A 458 -2.83 -13.16 -22.68
C ASP A 458 -4.31 -12.71 -22.85
N GLY A 459 -4.69 -11.60 -22.21
CA GLY A 459 -6.06 -11.07 -22.23
C GLY A 459 -6.19 -9.71 -21.55
N TYR A 460 -7.43 -9.28 -21.28
CA TYR A 460 -7.66 -7.99 -20.60
C TYR A 460 -7.12 -8.00 -19.17
N VAL A 461 -6.37 -6.97 -18.81
CA VAL A 461 -5.88 -6.72 -17.44
C VAL A 461 -6.75 -5.68 -16.76
N ILE A 462 -7.21 -5.99 -15.55
CA ILE A 462 -8.08 -5.16 -14.72
C ILE A 462 -7.35 -4.73 -13.46
N ALA A 463 -7.53 -3.47 -13.06
CA ALA A 463 -7.12 -2.93 -11.78
C ALA A 463 -8.34 -2.24 -11.13
N ASP A 464 -8.89 -2.83 -10.08
CA ASP A 464 -10.03 -2.32 -9.32
C ASP A 464 -9.52 -1.79 -7.96
N ALA A 465 -9.61 -2.56 -6.89
CA ALA A 465 -9.00 -2.18 -5.62
C ALA A 465 -7.90 -3.13 -5.18
N VAL A 466 -6.97 -2.58 -4.41
CA VAL A 466 -6.08 -3.34 -3.56
C VAL A 466 -6.53 -3.13 -2.12
N GLN A 467 -6.67 -4.23 -1.38
CA GLN A 467 -7.04 -4.26 0.02
C GLN A 467 -5.89 -4.86 0.80
N LEU A 468 -5.51 -4.18 1.88
CA LEU A 468 -4.58 -4.66 2.89
C LEU A 468 -5.39 -4.94 4.14
N VAL A 469 -5.75 -6.20 4.36
CA VAL A 469 -6.43 -6.60 5.60
C VAL A 469 -5.35 -6.89 6.63
N PRO A 470 -5.33 -6.19 7.79
CA PRO A 470 -4.49 -6.60 8.90
C PRO A 470 -4.81 -8.06 9.19
N VAL A 471 -3.80 -8.92 9.10
CA VAL A 471 -3.94 -10.28 9.59
C VAL A 471 -3.91 -10.14 11.10
N GLU A 472 -5.08 -10.15 11.75
CA GLU A 472 -5.12 -10.44 13.19
C GLU A 472 -4.34 -11.74 13.35
N GLU A 473 -3.30 -11.71 14.20
CA GLU A 473 -2.49 -12.89 14.50
C GLU A 473 -3.43 -14.08 14.66
N ARG A 474 -3.18 -15.17 13.94
CA ARG A 474 -3.92 -16.43 14.13
C ARG A 474 -3.72 -16.92 15.58
N THR A 475 -4.58 -16.44 16.47
CA THR A 475 -4.72 -16.90 17.85
C THR A 475 -6.18 -16.84 18.30
N LYS A 476 -7.14 -17.21 17.45
CA LYS A 476 -8.54 -17.46 17.88
C LYS A 476 -9.21 -18.64 17.16
N ASP A 477 -8.61 -19.82 17.31
CA ASP A 477 -9.32 -21.08 17.64
C ASP A 477 -8.23 -22.14 17.81
N THR A 478 -7.73 -22.34 19.03
CA THR A 478 -8.29 -23.35 19.91
C THR A 478 -8.25 -22.85 21.35
N ASN A 479 -9.38 -22.98 22.03
CA ASN A 479 -9.51 -22.89 23.49
C ASN A 479 -8.39 -23.65 24.21
N ARG A 480 -7.37 -22.93 24.68
CA ARG A 480 -6.68 -23.08 25.98
C ARG A 480 -5.75 -21.89 26.14
N GLY A 481 -6.07 -21.06 27.13
CA GLY A 481 -5.68 -19.65 27.18
C GLY A 481 -4.20 -19.35 27.30
N ILE A 482 -3.83 -18.18 26.79
CA ILE A 482 -2.71 -17.39 27.26
C ILE A 482 -3.21 -15.94 27.26
N GLY A 483 -3.32 -15.38 28.45
CA GLY A 483 -3.64 -13.98 28.64
C GLY A 483 -2.39 -13.12 28.51
N PHE A 484 -2.52 -12.02 27.79
CA PHE A 484 -2.18 -10.71 28.31
C PHE A 484 -3.34 -9.77 27.97
N GLN A 485 -4.31 -9.71 28.90
CA GLN A 485 -5.26 -8.61 28.95
C GLN A 485 -4.50 -7.37 29.46
N PRO A 486 -4.71 -6.17 28.89
CA PRO A 486 -4.30 -4.94 29.56
C PRO A 486 -4.99 -4.89 30.91
N VAL A 487 -4.23 -4.72 32.00
CA VAL A 487 -4.82 -4.42 33.30
C VAL A 487 -5.38 -3.00 33.22
N GLU A 488 -6.71 -2.88 33.17
CA GLU A 488 -7.39 -1.62 33.43
C GLU A 488 -7.26 -1.28 34.92
N GLU A 489 -6.31 -0.41 35.26
CA GLU A 489 -6.41 0.38 36.50
C GLU A 489 -6.88 1.80 36.14
N ASN A 490 -8.08 2.15 36.61
CA ASN A 490 -8.59 3.53 36.72
C ASN A 490 -8.95 4.28 35.42
N GLY A 491 -9.50 3.60 34.41
CA GLY A 491 -10.31 4.25 33.37
C GLY A 491 -9.58 5.31 32.53
N LYS A 492 -8.26 5.24 32.43
CA LYS A 492 -7.47 5.98 31.45
C LYS A 492 -6.97 5.00 30.40
N THR A 493 -7.54 5.07 29.20
CA THR A 493 -6.88 4.54 28.00
C THR A 493 -5.51 5.21 27.88
N THR A 494 -4.43 4.44 27.93
CA THR A 494 -3.11 4.94 27.53
C THR A 494 -3.16 5.21 26.04
N SER A 495 -3.57 6.42 25.68
CA SER A 495 -3.37 6.96 24.35
C SER A 495 -1.86 7.01 24.11
N TRP A 496 -1.34 6.08 23.31
CA TRP A 496 0.08 6.00 23.01
C TRP A 496 0.50 7.27 22.28
N LYS A 497 1.43 8.02 22.89
CA LYS A 497 2.02 9.20 22.28
C LYS A 497 3.06 8.74 21.26
N PRO A 498 3.01 9.20 20.00
CA PRO A 498 4.14 9.04 19.10
C PRO A 498 5.38 9.66 19.74
N ILE A 499 6.50 8.94 19.66
CA ILE A 499 7.78 9.41 20.17
C ILE A 499 8.23 10.64 19.35
N PRO A 500 8.79 11.68 19.98
CA PRO A 500 9.30 12.83 19.26
C PRO A 500 10.51 12.43 18.37
N HIS A 501 10.77 13.20 17.32
CA HIS A 501 11.86 12.96 16.36
C HIS A 501 13.29 13.07 16.97
N ASP A 502 13.42 13.20 18.30
CA ASP A 502 14.64 13.44 19.06
C ASP A 502 15.23 12.19 19.74
N GLN A 503 14.58 11.02 19.66
CA GLN A 503 15.18 9.79 20.17
C GLN A 503 16.40 9.34 19.36
N PRO A 504 17.42 8.75 20.01
CA PRO A 504 18.63 8.33 19.33
C PRO A 504 18.38 7.10 18.48
N ASN A 505 19.05 7.04 17.34
CA ASN A 505 19.24 5.80 16.59
C ASN A 505 20.14 4.85 17.39
N ILE A 506 19.93 3.56 17.25
CA ILE A 506 20.75 2.53 17.89
C ILE A 506 21.23 1.54 16.83
N LEU A 507 22.54 1.39 16.70
CA LEU A 507 23.20 0.43 15.82
C LEU A 507 24.02 -0.55 16.67
N LEU A 508 23.59 -1.81 16.71
CA LEU A 508 24.30 -2.90 17.37
C LEU A 508 25.05 -3.73 16.34
N LEU A 509 26.38 -3.69 16.40
CA LEU A 509 27.29 -4.55 15.65
C LEU A 509 27.70 -5.73 16.54
N PHE A 510 27.22 -6.93 16.20
CA PHE A 510 27.30 -8.12 17.05
C PHE A 510 28.11 -9.23 16.36
N ALA A 511 29.38 -9.39 16.75
CA ALA A 511 30.32 -10.31 16.13
C ALA A 511 30.13 -11.77 16.59
N ASP A 512 30.30 -12.73 15.68
CA ASP A 512 30.08 -14.18 15.91
C ASP A 512 31.42 -14.90 16.14
N ASP A 513 31.62 -15.48 17.32
CA ASP A 513 32.88 -16.10 17.80
C ASP A 513 34.06 -15.13 17.96
N LEU A 514 33.84 -14.01 18.66
CA LEU A 514 34.87 -13.00 18.92
C LEU A 514 35.00 -12.72 20.43
N GLY A 515 36.08 -13.22 21.03
CA GLY A 515 36.51 -12.87 22.38
C GLY A 515 37.26 -11.53 22.44
N TYR A 516 37.43 -10.98 23.64
CA TYR A 516 38.07 -9.68 23.85
C TYR A 516 39.53 -9.65 23.35
N GLU A 517 40.23 -10.79 23.43
CA GLU A 517 41.64 -10.95 23.09
C GLU A 517 41.95 -10.68 21.61
N ALA A 518 40.92 -10.66 20.77
CA ALA A 518 41.04 -10.45 19.33
C ALA A 518 41.20 -8.98 18.91
N LEU A 519 40.95 -8.01 19.80
CA LEU A 519 40.96 -6.59 19.46
C LEU A 519 42.19 -5.86 20.02
N GLY A 520 42.78 -4.98 19.22
CA GLY A 520 43.92 -4.14 19.61
C GLY A 520 43.64 -3.29 20.85
N CYS A 521 42.47 -2.66 20.90
CA CYS A 521 42.02 -1.85 22.04
C CYS A 521 41.81 -2.63 23.35
N TYR A 522 41.78 -3.97 23.29
CA TYR A 522 41.77 -4.86 24.46
C TYR A 522 43.16 -5.46 24.77
N GLY A 523 44.19 -5.06 24.04
CA GLY A 523 45.57 -5.50 24.22
C GLY A 523 45.97 -6.71 23.36
N GLY A 524 45.12 -7.16 22.43
CA GLY A 524 45.50 -8.18 21.45
C GLY A 524 46.56 -7.65 20.48
N SER A 525 47.53 -8.48 20.11
CA SER A 525 48.63 -8.08 19.21
C SER A 525 48.73 -8.88 17.91
N ASP A 526 47.94 -9.94 17.76
CA ASP A 526 48.01 -10.82 16.58
C ASP A 526 47.24 -10.27 15.37
N PHE A 527 46.37 -9.29 15.59
CA PHE A 527 45.46 -8.73 14.59
C PHE A 527 45.51 -7.21 14.62
N THR A 528 45.18 -6.58 13.50
CA THR A 528 44.99 -5.12 13.45
C THR A 528 43.51 -4.82 13.25
N THR A 529 42.95 -4.03 14.16
CA THR A 529 41.53 -3.64 14.16
C THR A 529 41.39 -2.12 14.25
N PRO A 530 41.99 -1.36 13.30
CA PRO A 530 42.10 0.09 13.40
C PRO A 530 40.75 0.80 13.50
N HIS A 531 39.67 0.26 12.90
CA HIS A 531 38.36 0.89 12.95
C HIS A 531 37.68 0.69 14.32
N LEU A 532 37.78 -0.49 14.92
CA LEU A 532 37.28 -0.76 16.26
C LEU A 532 38.15 -0.11 17.35
N ASP A 533 39.47 -0.02 17.13
CA ASP A 533 40.37 0.74 18.02
C ASP A 533 40.01 2.22 17.99
N ARG A 534 39.70 2.76 16.81
CA ARG A 534 39.17 4.10 16.67
C ARG A 534 37.80 4.25 17.35
N LEU A 535 36.89 3.29 17.20
CA LEU A 535 35.59 3.30 17.89
C LEU A 535 35.77 3.37 19.42
N ALA A 536 36.72 2.61 19.98
CA ALA A 536 37.04 2.63 21.40
C ALA A 536 37.65 3.97 21.87
N THR A 537 38.54 4.57 21.08
CA THR A 537 39.11 5.90 21.40
C THR A 537 38.10 7.04 21.28
N GLN A 538 37.04 6.86 20.48
CA GLN A 538 35.96 7.83 20.30
C GLN A 538 34.78 7.64 21.25
N GLY A 539 34.75 6.53 22.01
CA GLY A 539 33.64 6.19 22.90
C GLY A 539 34.13 5.64 24.24
N MET A 540 33.30 4.78 24.83
CA MET A 540 33.58 4.08 26.08
C MET A 540 33.74 2.58 25.79
N ARG A 541 34.79 1.97 26.36
CA ARG A 541 35.04 0.52 26.27
C ARG A 541 34.91 -0.11 27.65
N PHE A 542 34.17 -1.20 27.76
CA PHE A 542 34.02 -1.95 29.00
C PHE A 542 35.05 -3.09 29.06
N SER A 543 35.90 -3.11 30.08
CA SER A 543 36.95 -4.14 30.26
C SER A 543 36.43 -5.45 30.83
N ARG A 544 35.14 -5.52 31.19
CA ARG A 544 34.53 -6.66 31.92
C ARG A 544 33.11 -6.94 31.44
N ALA A 545 32.97 -7.30 30.17
CA ALA A 545 31.69 -7.73 29.59
C ALA A 545 31.67 -9.25 29.37
N TYR A 546 30.59 -9.91 29.81
CA TYR A 546 30.52 -11.37 29.88
C TYR A 546 29.20 -11.93 29.35
N THR A 547 29.26 -13.16 28.85
CA THR A 547 28.12 -13.88 28.29
C THR A 547 28.28 -15.39 28.43
N SER A 548 27.28 -16.15 28.00
CA SER A 548 27.40 -17.60 27.84
C SER A 548 28.42 -17.96 26.74
N PRO A 549 29.16 -19.08 26.85
CA PRO A 549 30.27 -19.35 25.94
C PRO A 549 29.84 -19.93 24.59
N VAL A 550 28.60 -19.65 24.15
CA VAL A 550 28.04 -20.20 22.91
C VAL A 550 26.84 -19.37 22.40
N CYS A 551 26.75 -19.25 21.08
CA CYS A 551 25.82 -18.38 20.34
C CYS A 551 24.34 -18.40 20.79
N THR A 552 23.65 -19.55 20.83
CA THR A 552 22.19 -19.58 21.12
C THR A 552 21.86 -19.05 22.53
N PRO A 553 22.50 -19.55 23.62
CA PRO A 553 22.32 -18.98 24.96
C PRO A 553 22.62 -17.48 25.03
N SER A 554 23.73 -17.01 24.45
CA SER A 554 24.08 -15.59 24.44
C SER A 554 23.03 -14.72 23.76
N ARG A 555 22.55 -15.14 22.57
CA ARG A 555 21.51 -14.43 21.82
C ARG A 555 20.20 -14.38 22.59
N MET A 556 19.84 -15.47 23.28
CA MET A 556 18.67 -15.48 24.15
C MET A 556 18.83 -14.46 25.29
N SER A 557 19.93 -14.52 26.04
CA SER A 557 20.15 -13.56 27.14
C SER A 557 20.16 -12.11 26.66
N LEU A 558 20.74 -11.83 25.48
CA LEU A 558 20.68 -10.52 24.85
C LEU A 558 19.23 -10.09 24.57
N TYR A 559 18.46 -10.92 23.86
CA TYR A 559 17.11 -10.55 23.42
C TYR A 559 16.11 -10.46 24.56
N THR A 560 16.21 -11.32 25.58
CA THR A 560 15.22 -11.42 26.66
C THR A 560 15.65 -10.78 27.97
N GLY A 561 16.93 -10.39 28.11
CA GLY A 561 17.48 -9.82 29.33
C GLY A 561 17.45 -10.78 30.52
N THR A 562 17.44 -12.09 30.25
CA THR A 562 17.36 -13.15 31.27
C THR A 562 18.53 -14.11 31.18
N TYR A 563 18.89 -14.72 32.30
CA TYR A 563 19.97 -15.70 32.35
C TYR A 563 19.62 -17.03 31.67
N ALA A 564 20.66 -17.77 31.27
CA ALA A 564 20.54 -19.09 30.64
C ALA A 564 19.66 -20.07 31.40
N SER A 565 19.71 -20.03 32.74
CA SER A 565 18.87 -20.87 33.58
C SER A 565 17.38 -20.52 33.49
N ARG A 566 17.00 -19.28 33.20
CA ARG A 566 15.59 -18.92 33.03
C ARG A 566 15.07 -19.31 31.67
N HIS A 567 15.80 -18.98 30.61
CA HIS A 567 15.36 -19.30 29.27
C HIS A 567 15.57 -20.76 28.87
N ARG A 568 16.36 -21.51 29.66
CA ARG A 568 16.61 -22.95 29.51
C ARG A 568 17.18 -23.35 28.14
N HIS A 569 17.69 -22.39 27.39
CA HIS A 569 18.49 -22.63 26.18
C HIS A 569 19.96 -22.64 26.62
N PHE A 570 20.51 -23.84 26.82
CA PHE A 570 21.90 -24.08 27.24
C PHE A 570 22.78 -24.63 26.12
N ASP A 571 22.17 -25.02 25.00
CA ASP A 571 22.84 -25.65 23.86
C ASP A 571 22.60 -24.83 22.59
N VAL A 572 23.42 -25.09 21.58
CA VAL A 572 23.19 -24.57 20.24
C VAL A 572 21.86 -25.11 19.73
N LEU A 573 20.91 -24.23 19.41
CA LEU A 573 19.66 -24.65 18.81
C LEU A 573 19.97 -25.39 17.49
N PRO A 574 19.44 -26.60 17.26
CA PRO A 574 19.84 -27.44 16.12
C PRO A 574 19.22 -26.98 14.79
N VAL A 575 19.02 -25.67 14.60
CA VAL A 575 18.59 -25.07 13.33
C VAL A 575 19.60 -25.33 12.22
N HIS A 576 20.88 -25.39 12.59
CA HIS A 576 21.98 -25.73 11.70
C HIS A 576 22.00 -27.20 11.24
N LEU A 577 21.09 -28.03 11.75
CA LEU A 577 20.84 -29.43 11.37
C LEU A 577 19.50 -29.60 10.62
N GLY A 578 18.83 -28.50 10.26
CA GLY A 578 17.60 -28.54 9.45
C GLY A 578 16.38 -28.92 10.27
N THR A 579 16.46 -28.75 11.59
CA THR A 579 15.33 -29.04 12.49
C THR A 579 14.29 -27.93 12.44
N LYS A 580 13.05 -28.30 12.77
CA LYS A 580 11.94 -27.35 12.95
C LYS A 580 11.93 -26.70 14.33
N GLN A 581 13.01 -26.84 15.12
CA GLN A 581 13.06 -26.20 16.44
C GLN A 581 13.21 -24.68 16.26
N ALA A 582 12.51 -23.93 17.11
CA ALA A 582 12.54 -22.48 17.15
C ALA A 582 12.37 -22.00 18.58
N VAL A 583 12.83 -20.79 18.84
CA VAL A 583 12.49 -20.06 20.06
C VAL A 583 11.06 -19.53 19.92
N ASP A 584 10.30 -19.53 21.02
CA ASP A 584 8.95 -18.97 21.01
C ASP A 584 8.96 -17.51 21.49
N PHE A 585 9.25 -16.58 20.57
CA PHE A 585 9.16 -15.15 20.84
C PHE A 585 7.72 -14.61 20.84
N ARG A 586 6.79 -15.35 20.24
CA ARG A 586 5.39 -14.93 20.15
C ARG A 586 4.66 -15.11 21.47
N ASN A 587 4.83 -16.25 22.14
CA ASN A 587 4.02 -16.59 23.32
C ASN A 587 4.81 -16.71 24.63
N ARG A 588 6.15 -16.80 24.58
CA ARG A 588 6.95 -17.13 25.77
C ARG A 588 7.95 -16.04 26.17
N TRP A 589 8.61 -15.43 25.20
CA TRP A 589 9.72 -14.52 25.48
C TRP A 589 9.46 -13.13 24.91
N THR A 590 9.26 -12.16 25.80
CA THR A 590 9.31 -10.75 25.42
C THR A 590 10.75 -10.36 25.11
N THR A 591 10.95 -9.66 24.01
CA THR A 591 12.26 -9.18 23.57
C THR A 591 12.35 -7.65 23.58
N TYR A 592 13.53 -7.08 23.76
CA TYR A 592 13.67 -5.61 23.68
C TYR A 592 13.35 -5.07 22.27
N PRO A 593 13.65 -5.74 21.13
CA PRO A 593 13.21 -5.25 19.83
C PRO A 593 11.69 -5.18 19.70
N GLN A 594 10.92 -6.08 20.33
CA GLN A 594 9.46 -5.94 20.37
C GLN A 594 9.05 -4.64 21.06
N LEU A 595 9.69 -4.29 22.18
CA LEU A 595 9.42 -3.04 22.89
C LEU A 595 9.82 -1.80 22.08
N LEU A 596 10.98 -1.84 21.41
CA LEU A 596 11.43 -0.75 20.52
C LEU A 596 10.48 -0.56 19.33
N ARG A 597 10.06 -1.66 18.70
CA ARG A 597 9.11 -1.64 17.58
C ARG A 597 7.76 -1.06 18.01
N GLN A 598 7.25 -1.48 19.16
CA GLN A 598 6.02 -0.93 19.76
C GLN A 598 6.15 0.56 20.07
N ALA A 599 7.35 1.01 20.45
CA ALA A 599 7.68 2.40 20.68
C ALA A 599 7.82 3.23 19.38
N GLY A 600 7.81 2.61 18.21
CA GLY A 600 7.85 3.29 16.90
C GLY A 600 9.25 3.41 16.29
N TYR A 601 10.24 2.67 16.80
CA TYR A 601 11.52 2.51 16.10
C TYR A 601 11.33 1.69 14.82
N LEU A 602 12.10 2.02 13.77
CA LEU A 602 12.32 1.10 12.64
C LEU A 602 13.31 0.02 13.09
N THR A 603 12.84 -1.21 13.28
CA THR A 603 13.69 -2.30 13.79
C THR A 603 14.15 -3.22 12.66
N SER A 604 15.45 -3.46 12.53
CA SER A 604 16.02 -4.33 11.50
C SER A 604 17.06 -5.30 12.06
N VAL A 605 17.10 -6.53 11.55
CA VAL A 605 18.14 -7.53 11.90
C VAL A 605 18.84 -8.10 10.68
N THR A 606 20.14 -8.34 10.76
CA THR A 606 20.90 -8.86 9.62
C THR A 606 21.98 -9.84 10.04
N GLY A 607 22.31 -10.78 9.16
CA GLY A 607 23.35 -11.79 9.32
C GLY A 607 22.88 -13.06 10.02
N LYS A 608 23.62 -13.61 10.99
CA LYS A 608 23.29 -14.93 11.56
C LYS A 608 22.06 -14.85 12.46
N TRP A 609 21.00 -15.60 12.13
CA TRP A 609 19.81 -15.65 12.99
C TRP A 609 19.95 -16.65 14.15
N GLN A 610 20.22 -17.94 13.85
CA GLN A 610 20.51 -19.01 14.83
C GLN A 610 19.36 -19.38 15.80
N LEU A 611 18.19 -18.76 15.70
CA LEU A 611 17.06 -18.96 16.65
C LEU A 611 15.84 -19.64 16.03
N ALA A 612 15.80 -19.75 14.70
CA ALA A 612 14.91 -20.61 13.94
C ALA A 612 15.48 -20.82 12.53
N ALA A 613 15.01 -21.86 11.84
CA ALA A 613 15.13 -21.95 10.38
C ALA A 613 13.89 -21.31 9.74
N LEU A 614 14.08 -20.20 9.01
CA LEU A 614 12.98 -19.37 8.52
C LEU A 614 12.11 -20.04 7.44
N GLU A 615 12.57 -21.12 6.80
CA GLU A 615 11.69 -21.92 5.93
C GLU A 615 10.56 -22.62 6.69
N PHE A 616 10.74 -22.90 7.98
CA PHE A 616 9.74 -23.52 8.85
C PHE A 616 9.02 -22.49 9.72
N HIS A 617 9.68 -21.37 10.01
CA HIS A 617 9.17 -20.30 10.87
C HIS A 617 9.39 -18.94 10.19
N PRO A 618 8.65 -18.63 9.10
CA PRO A 618 8.90 -17.45 8.26
C PRO A 618 8.75 -16.13 9.00
N ASP A 619 7.90 -16.09 10.03
CA ASP A 619 7.61 -14.86 10.78
C ASP A 619 8.50 -14.69 12.01
N HIS A 620 9.44 -15.61 12.27
CA HIS A 620 10.15 -15.65 13.55
C HIS A 620 11.02 -14.42 13.82
N CYS A 621 11.58 -13.77 12.79
CA CYS A 621 12.27 -12.49 12.97
C CYS A 621 11.29 -11.38 13.36
N ARG A 622 10.08 -11.38 12.78
CA ARG A 622 9.02 -10.44 13.16
C ARG A 622 8.49 -10.69 14.56
N ASP A 623 8.28 -11.95 14.92
CA ASP A 623 7.87 -12.35 16.26
C ASP A 623 8.91 -11.89 17.29
N ALA A 624 10.19 -11.84 16.93
CA ALA A 624 11.25 -11.29 17.78
C ALA A 624 11.28 -9.75 17.84
N GLY A 625 10.41 -9.06 17.10
CA GLY A 625 10.27 -7.60 17.12
C GLY A 625 10.94 -6.83 15.98
N PHE A 626 11.31 -7.49 14.88
CA PHE A 626 11.95 -6.83 13.72
C PHE A 626 10.95 -6.52 12.60
N ASP A 627 10.95 -5.27 12.10
CA ASP A 627 10.20 -4.84 10.92
C ASP A 627 10.85 -5.31 9.61
N SER A 628 12.18 -5.48 9.59
CA SER A 628 12.89 -6.01 8.42
C SER A 628 14.06 -6.91 8.80
N TRP A 629 14.44 -7.81 7.91
CA TRP A 629 15.61 -8.68 8.08
C TRP A 629 16.28 -9.11 6.79
N CYS A 630 17.60 -9.34 6.87
CA CYS A 630 18.39 -10.03 5.86
C CYS A 630 19.34 -11.02 6.55
N VAL A 631 18.91 -12.28 6.70
CA VAL A 631 19.57 -13.24 7.62
C VAL A 631 19.93 -14.57 6.97
N TRP A 632 20.90 -15.25 7.59
CA TRP A 632 21.38 -16.58 7.28
C TRP A 632 21.04 -17.59 8.41
N GLN A 633 21.15 -18.88 8.06
CA GLN A 633 20.61 -20.11 8.68
C GLN A 633 19.38 -20.65 7.93
N ILE A 634 19.51 -20.74 6.60
CA ILE A 634 18.49 -21.28 5.70
C ILE A 634 18.92 -22.67 5.24
N TRP A 635 17.94 -23.56 5.17
CA TRP A 635 18.04 -24.85 4.53
C TRP A 635 17.27 -24.83 3.20
N ARG A 636 17.87 -25.42 2.17
CA ARG A 636 17.29 -25.47 0.82
C ARG A 636 17.61 -26.82 0.21
N GLN A 637 16.60 -27.45 -0.38
CA GLN A 637 16.75 -28.77 -1.04
C GLN A 637 17.39 -29.84 -0.12
N GLY A 638 17.09 -29.79 1.18
CA GLY A 638 17.63 -30.75 2.15
C GLY A 638 19.09 -30.51 2.57
N ALA A 639 19.68 -29.36 2.22
CA ALA A 639 21.03 -29.00 2.61
C ALA A 639 21.10 -27.61 3.24
N LYS A 640 22.07 -27.43 4.14
CA LYS A 640 22.40 -26.12 4.73
C LYS A 640 23.07 -25.24 3.67
N THR A 641 22.60 -24.02 3.54
CA THR A 641 23.15 -23.05 2.58
C THR A 641 24.42 -22.36 3.10
N THR A 642 25.25 -21.85 2.20
CA THR A 642 26.49 -21.14 2.52
C THR A 642 26.21 -19.66 2.90
N ARG A 643 27.19 -19.03 3.55
CA ARG A 643 27.06 -17.66 4.12
C ARG A 643 28.16 -16.69 3.70
N TYR A 644 29.25 -17.22 3.16
CA TYR A 644 30.44 -16.46 2.79
C TYR A 644 30.52 -16.30 1.28
N TRP A 645 30.95 -17.33 0.57
CA TRP A 645 30.86 -17.39 -0.89
C TRP A 645 29.62 -18.18 -1.31
N GLU A 646 29.02 -17.77 -2.43
CA GLU A 646 27.70 -18.26 -2.87
C GLU A 646 26.60 -18.09 -1.83
N PRO A 647 26.55 -16.94 -1.11
CA PRO A 647 25.66 -16.78 0.03
C PRO A 647 24.19 -16.94 -0.36
N CYS A 648 23.42 -17.48 0.57
CA CYS A 648 21.98 -17.60 0.46
C CYS A 648 21.34 -16.99 1.71
N PHE A 649 20.65 -15.86 1.53
CA PHE A 649 20.04 -15.11 2.63
C PHE A 649 18.52 -15.00 2.46
N ASN A 650 17.83 -14.91 3.58
CA ASN A 650 16.40 -14.65 3.66
C ASN A 650 16.27 -13.15 3.93
N HIS A 651 15.80 -12.43 2.92
CA HIS A 651 15.51 -11.02 2.96
C HIS A 651 13.98 -10.89 3.05
N ASP A 652 13.46 -10.47 4.19
CA ASP A 652 12.02 -10.24 4.42
C ASP A 652 11.09 -11.38 3.94
N GLY A 653 11.54 -12.63 4.14
CA GLY A 653 10.81 -13.84 3.76
C GLY A 653 11.20 -14.42 2.41
N ARG A 654 12.02 -13.72 1.61
CA ARG A 654 12.49 -14.17 0.29
C ARG A 654 13.92 -14.66 0.33
N VAL A 655 14.18 -15.77 -0.35
CA VAL A 655 15.54 -16.25 -0.59
C VAL A 655 16.22 -15.46 -1.71
N ARG A 656 17.39 -14.87 -1.42
CA ARG A 656 18.23 -14.08 -2.33
C ARG A 656 19.27 -14.98 -3.01
N ASP A 657 18.98 -15.41 -4.24
CA ASP A 657 19.93 -16.17 -5.09
C ASP A 657 20.81 -15.25 -5.96
N ASP A 658 20.37 -14.01 -6.18
CA ASP A 658 21.05 -12.99 -7.01
C ASP A 658 22.40 -12.54 -6.45
N ILE A 659 22.67 -12.85 -5.18
CA ILE A 659 23.88 -12.47 -4.45
C ILE A 659 24.96 -13.55 -4.47
N ALA A 660 24.74 -14.67 -5.16
CA ALA A 660 25.65 -15.82 -5.14
C ALA A 660 27.09 -15.49 -5.62
N SER A 661 27.26 -14.49 -6.49
CA SER A 661 28.58 -14.05 -6.94
C SER A 661 29.33 -13.16 -5.96
N ARG A 662 28.67 -12.72 -4.87
CA ARG A 662 29.22 -11.76 -3.90
C ARG A 662 29.72 -12.46 -2.63
N PHE A 663 30.54 -11.74 -1.86
CA PHE A 663 30.88 -12.13 -0.51
C PHE A 663 29.75 -11.74 0.44
N GLY A 664 29.18 -12.72 1.16
CA GLY A 664 28.02 -12.55 2.02
C GLY A 664 28.16 -11.44 3.07
N PRO A 665 29.28 -11.34 3.81
CA PRO A 665 29.51 -10.22 4.73
C PRO A 665 29.42 -8.84 4.08
N ASP A 666 29.86 -8.66 2.82
CA ASP A 666 29.68 -7.40 2.10
C ASP A 666 28.21 -7.09 1.84
N VAL A 667 27.45 -8.10 1.40
CA VAL A 667 26.01 -7.97 1.13
C VAL A 667 25.25 -7.55 2.38
N LEU A 668 25.61 -8.11 3.54
CA LEU A 668 24.97 -7.79 4.80
C LEU A 668 25.38 -6.39 5.32
N ALA A 669 26.63 -5.98 5.14
CA ALA A 669 27.08 -4.63 5.45
C ALA A 669 26.38 -3.58 4.56
N ASP A 670 26.21 -3.88 3.27
CA ASP A 670 25.44 -3.04 2.35
C ASP A 670 23.99 -2.94 2.83
N TYR A 671 23.38 -4.04 3.27
CA TYR A 671 22.03 -4.03 3.83
C TYR A 671 21.92 -3.15 5.10
N VAL A 672 22.91 -3.17 6.00
CA VAL A 672 22.93 -2.27 7.18
C VAL A 672 22.94 -0.80 6.76
N ILE A 673 23.86 -0.44 5.86
CA ILE A 673 24.00 0.92 5.29
C ILE A 673 22.69 1.37 4.65
N ASP A 674 22.10 0.47 3.89
CA ASP A 674 20.81 0.64 3.26
C ASP A 674 19.71 0.96 4.28
N GLN A 675 19.54 0.15 5.32
CA GLN A 675 18.52 0.40 6.35
C GLN A 675 18.74 1.72 7.09
N MET A 676 20.00 2.11 7.36
CA MET A 676 20.30 3.43 7.93
C MET A 676 19.85 4.55 6.99
N ARG A 677 20.18 4.48 5.70
CA ARG A 677 19.76 5.48 4.69
C ARG A 677 18.24 5.62 4.60
N ALA A 678 17.51 4.50 4.58
CA ALA A 678 16.05 4.51 4.54
C ALA A 678 15.45 5.16 5.80
N ALA A 679 15.97 4.83 6.97
CA ALA A 679 15.47 5.41 8.22
C ALA A 679 15.71 6.92 8.30
N VAL A 680 16.88 7.39 7.84
CA VAL A 680 17.20 8.82 7.73
C VAL A 680 16.26 9.53 6.75
N GLU A 681 16.02 8.95 5.57
CA GLU A 681 15.07 9.50 4.59
C GLU A 681 13.64 9.58 5.16
N ALA A 682 13.21 8.55 5.90
CA ALA A 682 11.92 8.49 6.57
C ALA A 682 11.82 9.39 7.81
N LYS A 683 12.94 9.97 8.29
CA LYS A 683 13.04 10.78 9.51
C LYS A 683 12.51 10.06 10.75
N ARG A 684 12.79 8.76 10.86
CA ARG A 684 12.39 7.91 11.99
C ARG A 684 13.61 7.35 12.71
N PRO A 685 13.58 7.24 14.05
CA PRO A 685 14.65 6.58 14.79
C PRO A 685 14.70 5.09 14.41
N PHE A 686 15.90 4.54 14.29
CA PHE A 686 16.10 3.13 13.95
C PHE A 686 16.81 2.35 15.04
N TYR A 687 16.52 1.04 15.07
CA TYR A 687 17.32 0.04 15.74
C TYR A 687 17.78 -0.99 14.72
N ILE A 688 19.08 -1.07 14.46
CA ILE A 688 19.65 -2.06 13.54
C ILE A 688 20.57 -3.00 14.30
N HIS A 689 20.22 -4.29 14.30
CA HIS A 689 21.02 -5.36 14.88
C HIS A 689 21.75 -6.15 13.79
N HIS A 690 23.05 -5.89 13.63
CA HIS A 690 23.90 -6.62 12.70
C HIS A 690 24.63 -7.78 13.38
N ASN A 691 24.02 -8.97 13.31
CA ASN A 691 24.60 -10.25 13.70
C ASN A 691 25.65 -10.69 12.66
N MET A 692 26.86 -10.14 12.75
CA MET A 692 27.92 -10.38 11.78
C MET A 692 28.19 -11.88 11.61
N LEU A 693 28.50 -12.30 10.38
CA LEU A 693 28.88 -13.69 10.10
C LEU A 693 30.34 -13.97 10.48
N LEU A 694 31.18 -12.94 10.41
CA LEU A 694 32.59 -13.00 10.75
C LEU A 694 32.80 -12.81 12.26
N PRO A 695 33.85 -13.41 12.84
CA PRO A 695 34.84 -14.29 12.19
C PRO A 695 34.54 -15.81 12.29
N HIS A 696 33.34 -16.24 12.67
CA HIS A 696 32.99 -17.64 12.95
C HIS A 696 33.45 -18.67 11.87
N TRP A 697 33.89 -19.84 12.32
CA TRP A 697 34.30 -20.98 11.48
C TRP A 697 33.23 -21.40 10.44
N PRO A 698 33.56 -21.80 9.19
CA PRO A 698 34.87 -22.11 8.65
C PRO A 698 35.75 -20.90 8.39
N ILE A 699 37.07 -21.10 8.51
CA ILE A 699 38.08 -20.14 8.08
C ILE A 699 38.11 -20.16 6.55
N ILE A 700 37.84 -19.01 5.93
CA ILE A 700 37.68 -18.86 4.48
C ILE A 700 38.51 -17.69 3.95
N GLU A 701 38.77 -17.69 2.65
CA GLU A 701 39.41 -16.56 1.97
C GLU A 701 38.43 -15.40 1.91
N THR A 702 38.80 -14.25 2.44
CA THR A 702 38.10 -12.98 2.27
C THR A 702 38.33 -12.43 0.85
N PRO A 703 37.58 -11.41 0.42
CA PRO A 703 37.85 -10.73 -0.84
C PRO A 703 39.26 -10.15 -0.94
N ASP A 704 39.82 -9.66 0.18
CA ASP A 704 41.19 -9.13 0.22
C ASP A 704 42.22 -10.27 0.06
N ASP A 705 41.97 -11.44 0.67
CA ASP A 705 42.80 -12.64 0.49
C ASP A 705 42.83 -13.07 -0.98
N LYS A 706 41.66 -13.16 -1.61
CA LYS A 706 41.55 -13.54 -3.03
C LYS A 706 42.23 -12.53 -3.96
N ALA A 707 42.15 -11.23 -3.63
CA ALA A 707 42.80 -10.18 -4.42
C ALA A 707 44.34 -10.19 -4.25
N GLY A 708 44.82 -10.47 -3.04
CA GLY A 708 46.25 -10.55 -2.71
C GLY A 708 46.91 -11.89 -3.02
N GLY A 709 46.13 -12.94 -3.27
CA GLY A 709 46.63 -14.32 -3.38
C GLY A 709 47.09 -14.90 -2.04
N GLU A 710 46.50 -14.43 -0.94
CA GLU A 710 46.80 -14.89 0.43
C GLU A 710 45.94 -16.10 0.81
N GLN A 711 46.42 -16.90 1.77
CA GLN A 711 45.64 -18.01 2.31
C GLN A 711 44.66 -17.56 3.38
N ALA A 712 43.51 -18.22 3.43
CA ALA A 712 42.50 -18.02 4.48
C ALA A 712 43.10 -18.12 5.89
N SER A 713 42.90 -17.09 6.70
CA SER A 713 43.32 -17.08 8.12
C SER A 713 42.27 -16.38 8.98
N LEU A 714 42.22 -16.72 10.28
CA LEU A 714 41.34 -15.99 11.21
C LEU A 714 41.74 -14.51 11.28
N SER A 715 43.05 -14.21 11.21
CA SER A 715 43.56 -12.85 11.18
C SER A 715 42.94 -12.03 10.06
N ASN A 716 42.90 -12.60 8.86
CA ASN A 716 42.38 -11.91 7.69
C ASN A 716 40.85 -11.78 7.78
N MET A 717 40.14 -12.77 8.33
CA MET A 717 38.70 -12.64 8.61
C MET A 717 38.38 -11.54 9.64
N ILE A 718 39.17 -11.39 10.71
CA ILE A 718 39.01 -10.34 11.71
C ILE A 718 39.36 -8.96 11.12
N ALA A 719 40.45 -8.86 10.35
CA ALA A 719 40.80 -7.62 9.66
C ALA A 719 39.71 -7.19 8.66
N TYR A 720 39.12 -8.15 7.94
CA TYR A 720 38.02 -7.87 7.03
C TYR A 720 36.72 -7.49 7.77
N MET A 721 36.44 -8.12 8.92
CA MET A 721 35.34 -7.71 9.80
C MET A 721 35.51 -6.26 10.27
N ASP A 722 36.72 -5.88 10.71
CA ASP A 722 37.05 -4.51 11.12
C ASP A 722 36.89 -3.52 9.95
N LYS A 723 37.33 -3.89 8.74
CA LYS A 723 37.11 -3.11 7.52
C LYS A 723 35.61 -2.87 7.24
N LEU A 724 34.77 -3.89 7.41
CA LEU A 724 33.32 -3.76 7.24
C LEU A 724 32.69 -2.88 8.33
N CYS A 725 33.13 -3.03 9.59
CA CYS A 725 32.76 -2.10 10.66
C CYS A 725 33.14 -0.66 10.28
N GLY A 726 34.36 -0.43 9.79
CA GLY A 726 34.80 0.88 9.29
C GLY A 726 33.90 1.46 8.21
N ARG A 727 33.43 0.61 7.26
CA ARG A 727 32.52 1.01 6.19
C ARG A 727 31.15 1.43 6.73
N ILE A 728 30.58 0.66 7.66
CA ILE A 728 29.30 0.97 8.31
C ILE A 728 29.41 2.23 9.18
N LEU A 729 30.46 2.34 10.00
CA LEU A 729 30.71 3.51 10.84
C LEU A 729 30.95 4.78 10.01
N GLY A 730 31.64 4.65 8.87
CA GLY A 730 31.83 5.74 7.93
C GLY A 730 30.51 6.23 7.32
N GLU A 731 29.52 5.35 7.14
CA GLU A 731 28.18 5.75 6.69
C GLU A 731 27.43 6.57 7.76
N VAL A 732 27.56 6.20 9.04
CA VAL A 732 26.99 6.98 10.16
C VAL A 732 27.51 8.43 10.12
N ASP A 733 28.81 8.59 9.85
CA ASP A 733 29.44 9.91 9.70
C ASP A 733 28.96 10.64 8.42
N GLN A 734 28.86 9.95 7.28
CA GLN A 734 28.43 10.52 6.00
C GLN A 734 26.97 10.98 6.01
N LEU A 735 26.10 10.26 6.71
CA LEU A 735 24.70 10.63 6.90
C LEU A 735 24.53 11.81 7.86
N GLY A 736 25.58 12.21 8.58
CA GLY A 736 25.52 13.32 9.54
C GLY A 736 24.69 13.00 10.77
N ILE A 737 24.58 11.72 11.15
CA ILE A 737 23.74 11.25 12.27
C ILE A 737 24.57 10.77 13.47
N ALA A 738 25.88 11.02 13.48
CA ALA A 738 26.82 10.47 14.46
C ALA A 738 26.56 10.97 15.90
N ASP A 739 25.99 12.16 16.06
CA ASP A 739 25.58 12.74 17.34
C ASP A 739 24.25 12.15 17.87
N ASN A 740 23.35 11.79 16.97
CA ASN A 740 22.08 11.13 17.27
C ASN A 740 22.11 9.60 17.10
N THR A 741 23.29 8.96 17.02
CA THR A 741 23.38 7.49 16.85
C THR A 741 24.28 6.88 17.91
N ILE A 742 23.68 6.03 18.73
CA ILE A 742 24.37 5.15 19.66
C ILE A 742 24.85 3.92 18.89
N VAL A 743 26.16 3.77 18.80
CA VAL A 743 26.78 2.57 18.22
C VAL A 743 27.30 1.70 19.34
N ILE A 744 26.91 0.43 19.31
CA ILE A 744 27.36 -0.61 20.23
C ILE A 744 28.08 -1.68 19.40
N PHE A 745 29.33 -1.98 19.74
CA PHE A 745 30.04 -3.15 19.23
C PHE A 745 30.21 -4.18 20.33
N MET A 746 29.87 -5.43 20.05
CA MET A 746 29.95 -6.53 21.03
C MET A 746 30.22 -7.89 20.37
N GLY A 747 30.90 -8.81 21.06
CA GLY A 747 31.01 -10.23 20.65
C GLY A 747 29.93 -11.13 21.27
N ASP A 748 29.59 -12.25 20.64
CA ASP A 748 28.53 -13.14 21.16
C ASP A 748 29.03 -14.24 22.11
N ASN A 749 30.28 -14.65 21.98
CA ASN A 749 31.01 -15.56 22.86
C ASN A 749 32.52 -15.47 22.56
N GLY A 750 33.33 -16.13 23.38
CA GLY A 750 34.78 -16.24 23.17
C GLY A 750 35.17 -16.85 21.82
N THR A 751 36.42 -16.60 21.41
CA THR A 751 36.99 -17.13 20.16
C THR A 751 37.21 -18.65 20.25
N ASP A 752 37.29 -19.32 19.09
CA ASP A 752 37.66 -20.74 18.98
C ASP A 752 39.02 -21.05 19.62
N SER A 753 39.13 -22.24 20.23
CA SER A 753 40.29 -22.63 21.05
C SER A 753 41.47 -23.25 20.28
N LYS A 754 41.38 -23.38 18.95
CA LYS A 754 42.40 -24.11 18.15
C LYS A 754 43.64 -23.29 17.89
N THR A 755 43.60 -21.98 18.06
CA THR A 755 44.76 -21.13 17.78
C THR A 755 44.91 -20.10 18.90
N PRO A 756 45.93 -20.25 19.76
CA PRO A 756 46.21 -19.29 20.82
C PRO A 756 46.45 -17.87 20.32
N ARG A 757 46.26 -16.91 21.22
CA ARG A 757 46.34 -15.48 20.98
C ARG A 757 47.27 -14.79 21.96
N THR A 758 48.05 -13.86 21.44
CA THR A 758 48.95 -13.02 22.22
C THR A 758 48.21 -11.75 22.63
N THR A 759 48.16 -11.50 23.93
CA THR A 759 47.68 -10.24 24.49
C THR A 759 48.75 -9.61 25.38
N ALA A 760 48.59 -8.32 25.70
CA ALA A 760 49.40 -7.63 26.69
C ALA A 760 49.36 -8.28 28.09
N ALA A 761 48.31 -9.05 28.40
CA ALA A 761 48.13 -9.73 29.69
C ALA A 761 48.61 -11.20 29.68
N GLY A 762 49.01 -11.75 28.53
CA GLY A 762 49.45 -13.13 28.37
C GLY A 762 48.80 -13.86 27.20
N GLU A 763 49.10 -15.15 27.06
CA GLU A 763 48.53 -16.01 26.02
C GLU A 763 47.10 -16.44 26.38
N VAL A 764 46.15 -16.21 25.48
CA VAL A 764 44.75 -16.64 25.59
C VAL A 764 44.49 -17.72 24.55
N LYS A 765 44.09 -18.92 24.96
CA LYS A 765 43.91 -20.04 24.00
C LYS A 765 42.62 -19.97 23.17
N GLY A 766 41.71 -19.05 23.49
CA GLY A 766 40.29 -19.12 23.11
C GLY A 766 39.53 -20.07 24.03
N GLY A 767 38.20 -19.94 24.07
CA GLY A 767 37.39 -20.67 25.05
C GLY A 767 35.95 -20.86 24.66
N LYS A 768 35.58 -20.72 23.38
CA LYS A 768 34.22 -21.08 22.94
C LYS A 768 33.84 -22.46 23.49
N THR A 769 32.65 -22.56 24.09
CA THR A 769 32.11 -23.70 24.86
C THR A 769 32.65 -23.92 26.29
N ASP A 770 33.68 -23.19 26.72
CA ASP A 770 34.23 -23.26 28.07
C ASP A 770 33.67 -22.16 28.98
N LEU A 771 33.33 -22.50 30.22
CA LEU A 771 32.81 -21.54 31.21
C LEU A 771 33.92 -20.68 31.87
N ASN A 772 35.09 -20.58 31.26
CA ASN A 772 36.23 -19.79 31.73
C ASN A 772 36.19 -18.35 31.17
N ASP A 773 37.15 -17.51 31.55
CA ASP A 773 37.31 -16.15 31.00
C ASP A 773 37.36 -16.14 29.46
N ALA A 774 38.22 -16.95 28.86
CA ALA A 774 38.41 -16.99 27.40
C ALA A 774 37.14 -17.39 26.61
N GLY A 775 36.18 -18.07 27.24
CA GLY A 775 34.91 -18.43 26.63
C GLY A 775 33.79 -17.44 26.86
N THR A 776 33.82 -16.74 27.99
CA THR A 776 32.71 -15.90 28.44
C THR A 776 32.98 -14.41 28.29
N HIS A 777 34.23 -13.97 28.26
CA HIS A 777 34.64 -12.58 28.19
C HIS A 777 34.67 -12.08 26.73
N ILE A 778 33.89 -11.04 26.46
CA ILE A 778 33.66 -10.48 25.13
C ILE A 778 34.02 -8.98 25.09
N PRO A 779 34.34 -8.42 23.92
CA PRO A 779 34.46 -6.97 23.79
C PRO A 779 33.08 -6.31 23.91
N LEU A 780 33.04 -5.10 24.48
CA LEU A 780 31.90 -4.19 24.48
C LEU A 780 32.40 -2.75 24.38
N ILE A 781 32.06 -2.08 23.28
CA ILE A 781 32.42 -0.69 22.99
C ILE A 781 31.13 0.07 22.66
N VAL A 782 30.93 1.24 23.26
CA VAL A 782 29.75 2.08 23.04
C VAL A 782 30.18 3.50 22.70
N ARG A 783 29.60 4.08 21.63
CA ARG A 783 29.89 5.45 21.18
C ARG A 783 28.61 6.17 20.79
N GLN A 784 28.43 7.39 21.31
CA GLN A 784 27.53 8.39 20.76
C GLN A 784 28.25 9.74 20.78
N THR A 785 28.44 10.35 19.61
CA THR A 785 29.24 11.58 19.47
C THR A 785 28.58 12.72 20.23
N GLY A 786 29.34 13.46 21.03
CA GLY A 786 28.81 14.61 21.79
C GLY A 786 28.05 14.27 23.07
N ARG A 787 27.76 12.98 23.34
CA ARG A 787 27.16 12.52 24.60
C ARG A 787 28.12 11.70 25.46
N ILE A 788 28.68 10.64 24.89
CA ILE A 788 29.57 9.71 25.62
C ILE A 788 30.99 10.26 25.58
N GLU A 789 31.64 10.34 26.75
CA GLU A 789 33.03 10.78 26.86
C GLU A 789 33.97 9.83 26.11
N ALA A 790 34.83 10.40 25.26
CA ALA A 790 35.71 9.66 24.38
C ALA A 790 36.95 9.12 25.12
N GLY A 791 37.32 7.87 24.85
CA GLY A 791 38.52 7.24 25.37
C GLY A 791 38.38 6.70 26.80
N VAL A 792 37.15 6.58 27.31
CA VAL A 792 36.90 6.06 28.65
C VAL A 792 37.00 4.53 28.67
N VAL A 793 37.71 3.99 29.66
CA VAL A 793 37.71 2.56 29.97
C VAL A 793 36.94 2.34 31.27
N ALA A 794 35.84 1.59 31.20
CA ALA A 794 34.97 1.26 32.32
C ALA A 794 35.22 -0.18 32.79
N ASP A 795 35.56 -0.37 34.06
CA ASP A 795 35.83 -1.69 34.67
C ASP A 795 34.61 -2.32 35.34
N ASP A 796 33.43 -1.81 34.99
CA ASP A 796 32.12 -2.29 35.42
C ASP A 796 31.87 -3.74 34.97
N LEU A 797 31.32 -4.57 35.86
CA LEU A 797 30.83 -5.89 35.49
C LEU A 797 29.55 -5.74 34.66
N ILE A 798 29.60 -6.18 33.40
CA ILE A 798 28.47 -6.19 32.47
C ILE A 798 28.16 -7.63 32.05
N ASP A 799 26.88 -8.02 32.17
CA ASP A 799 26.35 -9.27 31.64
C ASP A 799 25.61 -8.99 30.33
N MET A 800 25.63 -9.92 29.36
CA MET A 800 24.86 -9.83 28.12
C MET A 800 23.37 -9.49 28.37
N ALA A 801 22.80 -9.99 29.47
CA ALA A 801 21.43 -9.69 29.87
C ALA A 801 21.17 -8.19 30.14
N ASP A 802 22.21 -7.38 30.40
CA ASP A 802 22.10 -5.94 30.63
C ASP A 802 21.73 -5.13 29.40
N LEU A 803 22.01 -5.66 28.22
CA LEU A 803 21.77 -4.94 26.98
C LEU A 803 20.28 -4.69 26.78
N PHE A 804 19.40 -5.61 27.21
CA PHE A 804 17.96 -5.40 27.14
C PHE A 804 17.52 -4.12 27.87
N PRO A 805 17.67 -4.01 29.21
CA PRO A 805 17.20 -2.82 29.91
C PRO A 805 18.00 -1.57 29.53
N THR A 806 19.29 -1.72 29.18
CA THR A 806 20.12 -0.59 28.74
C THR A 806 19.64 0.00 27.41
N ILE A 807 19.35 -0.84 26.41
CA ILE A 807 18.85 -0.39 25.11
C ILE A 807 17.46 0.26 25.28
N CYS A 808 16.59 -0.31 26.11
CA CYS A 808 15.28 0.29 26.39
C CYS A 808 15.43 1.67 27.04
N GLU A 809 16.28 1.81 28.06
CA GLU A 809 16.52 3.09 28.74
C GLU A 809 17.12 4.14 27.78
N LEU A 810 18.09 3.74 26.95
CA LEU A 810 18.70 4.62 25.94
C LEU A 810 17.71 5.08 24.86
N ALA A 811 16.71 4.26 24.55
CA ALA A 811 15.65 4.57 23.60
C ALA A 811 14.46 5.31 24.24
N GLY A 812 14.50 5.58 25.55
CA GLY A 812 13.37 6.16 26.27
C GLY A 812 12.15 5.25 26.37
N VAL A 813 12.34 3.93 26.24
CA VAL A 813 11.28 2.92 26.28
C VAL A 813 11.17 2.32 27.67
N GLU A 814 9.99 2.44 28.27
CA GLU A 814 9.70 1.87 29.58
C GLU A 814 9.55 0.35 29.49
N VAL A 815 10.32 -0.38 30.29
CA VAL A 815 10.15 -1.83 30.44
C VAL A 815 8.97 -2.07 31.37
N ARG A 816 7.93 -2.72 30.84
CA ARG A 816 6.72 -3.08 31.61
C ARG A 816 7.08 -3.95 32.80
N SER A 817 6.41 -3.74 33.94
CA SER A 817 6.70 -4.44 35.21
C SER A 817 6.45 -5.95 35.18
N ASP A 818 5.67 -6.45 34.22
CA ASP A 818 5.41 -7.88 34.00
C ASP A 818 6.56 -8.58 33.25
N VAL A 819 7.46 -7.83 32.61
CA VAL A 819 8.64 -8.38 31.94
C VAL A 819 9.71 -8.68 32.99
N ARG A 820 9.95 -9.97 33.23
CA ARG A 820 10.96 -10.43 34.16
C ARG A 820 12.36 -10.30 33.53
N LEU A 821 13.20 -9.45 34.11
CA LEU A 821 14.59 -9.27 33.71
C LEU A 821 15.56 -9.73 34.81
N ASP A 822 16.69 -10.29 34.41
CA ASP A 822 17.90 -10.43 35.23
C ASP A 822 18.95 -9.36 34.88
N GLY A 823 18.78 -8.69 33.74
CA GLY A 823 19.57 -7.55 33.30
C GLY A 823 19.45 -6.34 34.23
N VAL A 824 20.52 -5.56 34.29
CA VAL A 824 20.61 -4.29 35.00
C VAL A 824 21.13 -3.25 34.01
N SER A 825 20.39 -2.16 33.83
CA SER A 825 20.82 -1.12 32.89
C SER A 825 22.12 -0.46 33.32
N PHE A 826 23.04 -0.28 32.38
CA PHE A 826 24.25 0.54 32.54
C PHE A 826 24.17 1.86 31.75
N ALA A 827 23.00 2.26 31.25
CA ALA A 827 22.85 3.50 30.48
C ALA A 827 23.37 4.73 31.24
N SER A 828 23.06 4.82 32.55
CA SER A 828 23.58 5.90 33.41
C SER A 828 25.11 5.99 33.43
N ARG A 829 25.82 4.88 33.25
CA ARG A 829 27.29 4.85 33.20
C ARG A 829 27.83 5.56 31.96
N LEU A 830 27.11 5.47 30.84
CA LEU A 830 27.48 6.13 29.58
C LEU A 830 27.41 7.66 29.68
N ASP A 831 26.60 8.17 30.62
CA ASP A 831 26.46 9.60 30.94
C ASP A 831 27.36 10.05 32.11
N GLY A 832 28.39 9.27 32.44
CA GLY A 832 29.33 9.58 33.54
C GLY A 832 28.76 9.30 34.94
N GLY A 833 27.66 8.57 35.03
CA GLY A 833 27.01 8.17 36.28
C GLY A 833 27.76 7.12 37.09
N GLN A 834 27.06 6.58 38.09
CA GLN A 834 27.62 5.60 39.03
C GLN A 834 27.96 4.27 38.33
N PRO A 835 28.94 3.52 38.86
CA PRO A 835 29.24 2.18 38.37
C PRO A 835 28.04 1.23 38.46
N SER A 836 28.01 0.23 37.58
CA SER A 836 27.06 -0.88 37.57
C SER A 836 26.95 -1.50 38.97
N PRO A 837 25.73 -1.70 39.51
CA PRO A 837 25.56 -2.30 40.83
C PRO A 837 25.72 -3.83 40.81
N ARG A 838 26.12 -4.42 39.67
CA ARG A 838 26.29 -5.87 39.52
C ARG A 838 27.31 -6.43 40.49
N GLN A 839 26.89 -7.47 41.21
CA GLN A 839 27.76 -8.26 42.08
C GLN A 839 28.40 -9.44 41.34
N TRP A 840 27.78 -9.90 40.25
CA TRP A 840 28.26 -11.01 39.43
C TRP A 840 27.66 -10.94 38.02
N VAL A 841 28.30 -11.71 37.13
CA VAL A 841 27.85 -12.04 35.77
C VAL A 841 27.74 -13.56 35.64
N THR A 842 27.03 -14.02 34.62
CA THR A 842 26.68 -15.43 34.45
C THR A 842 27.11 -15.97 33.08
N GLY A 843 27.43 -17.26 33.04
CA GLY A 843 27.59 -18.03 31.80
C GLY A 843 26.92 -19.38 31.92
N GLY A 844 26.19 -19.80 30.87
CA GLY A 844 25.47 -21.07 30.87
C GLY A 844 25.76 -21.93 29.65
N ILE A 845 26.06 -23.21 29.86
CA ILE A 845 26.18 -24.19 28.78
C ILE A 845 25.93 -25.62 29.29
N HIS A 846 25.28 -26.47 28.49
CA HIS A 846 24.99 -27.87 28.81
C HIS A 846 24.31 -28.08 30.19
N GLY A 847 23.41 -27.16 30.57
CA GLY A 847 22.72 -27.15 31.87
C GLY A 847 23.55 -26.66 33.05
N ASN A 848 24.84 -26.39 32.86
CA ASN A 848 25.71 -25.82 33.89
C ASN A 848 25.60 -24.30 33.89
N VAL A 849 25.63 -23.71 35.09
CA VAL A 849 25.64 -22.27 35.32
C VAL A 849 26.91 -21.90 36.07
N SER A 850 27.69 -20.96 35.54
CA SER A 850 28.84 -20.38 36.22
C SER A 850 28.60 -18.91 36.53
N LEU A 851 29.03 -18.49 37.71
CA LEU A 851 29.02 -17.09 38.14
C LEU A 851 30.46 -16.60 38.29
N PHE A 852 30.70 -15.37 37.87
CA PHE A 852 31.95 -14.63 38.08
C PHE A 852 31.66 -13.29 38.75
N ASP A 853 32.36 -12.97 39.83
CA ASP A 853 32.13 -11.74 40.62
C ASP A 853 33.21 -10.67 40.43
N GLY A 854 34.01 -10.78 39.37
CA GLY A 854 35.16 -9.91 39.12
C GLY A 854 36.47 -10.39 39.75
N GLN A 855 36.47 -11.43 40.58
CA GLN A 855 37.68 -12.04 41.15
C GLN A 855 37.59 -13.57 41.25
N TRP A 856 36.42 -14.09 41.61
CA TRP A 856 36.19 -15.50 41.85
C TRP A 856 35.16 -16.02 40.87
N ARG A 857 35.40 -17.24 40.36
CA ARG A 857 34.45 -17.96 39.53
C ARG A 857 34.08 -19.30 40.16
N VAL A 858 32.79 -19.60 40.15
CA VAL A 858 32.22 -20.86 40.65
C VAL A 858 31.19 -21.39 39.65
N THR A 859 30.96 -22.69 39.67
CA THR A 859 29.95 -23.36 38.83
C THR A 859 28.97 -24.09 39.74
N ALA A 860 27.67 -23.93 39.51
CA ALA A 860 26.63 -24.62 40.24
C ALA A 860 26.87 -26.15 40.23
N GLY A 861 26.74 -26.79 41.39
CA GLY A 861 27.00 -28.22 41.56
C GLY A 861 28.48 -28.65 41.55
N SER A 862 29.43 -27.72 41.35
CA SER A 862 30.87 -28.00 41.38
C SER A 862 31.51 -27.55 42.70
N ASN A 863 32.41 -28.37 43.24
CA ASN A 863 33.24 -28.00 44.40
C ASN A 863 34.45 -27.14 44.02
N ARG A 864 34.76 -27.00 42.72
CA ARG A 864 35.92 -26.23 42.26
C ARG A 864 35.68 -24.72 42.42
N ILE A 865 36.70 -24.01 42.88
CA ILE A 865 36.74 -22.55 42.93
C ILE A 865 37.88 -22.12 42.01
N PHE A 866 37.63 -21.13 41.17
CA PHE A 866 38.65 -20.54 40.31
C PHE A 866 39.01 -19.15 40.82
N ASP A 867 40.29 -18.94 41.09
CA ASP A 867 40.89 -17.62 41.30
C ASP A 867 41.18 -17.00 39.94
N ALA A 868 40.46 -15.93 39.64
CA ALA A 868 40.49 -15.21 38.37
C ALA A 868 40.93 -13.74 38.59
N ARG A 869 41.71 -13.45 39.64
CA ARG A 869 42.23 -12.10 39.90
C ARG A 869 43.27 -11.63 38.86
N ASN A 870 43.91 -12.58 38.17
CA ASN A 870 44.96 -12.34 37.18
C ASN A 870 44.54 -12.85 35.80
N LEU A 871 43.37 -12.41 35.31
CA LEU A 871 42.91 -12.74 33.95
C LEU A 871 43.99 -12.44 32.90
N PRO A 872 44.14 -13.28 31.86
CA PRO A 872 43.31 -14.44 31.50
C PRO A 872 43.58 -15.73 32.31
N HIS A 873 44.54 -15.72 33.24
CA HIS A 873 44.93 -16.91 33.99
C HIS A 873 43.94 -17.22 35.12
N GLU A 874 43.16 -18.30 34.94
CA GLU A 874 42.31 -18.85 35.99
C GLU A 874 42.99 -20.06 36.66
N THR A 875 43.12 -20.03 37.99
CA THR A 875 43.73 -21.12 38.77
C THR A 875 42.75 -21.75 39.73
N VAL A 876 42.76 -23.08 39.82
CA VAL A 876 41.85 -23.79 40.72
C VAL A 876 42.43 -23.77 42.12
N VAL A 877 41.64 -23.35 43.10
CA VAL A 877 41.99 -23.41 44.52
C VAL A 877 41.16 -24.50 45.22
N GLU A 878 41.83 -25.34 46.01
CA GLU A 878 41.19 -26.47 46.69
C GLU A 878 40.27 -26.02 47.84
N THR A 879 40.63 -24.92 48.51
CA THR A 879 39.87 -24.34 49.62
C THR A 879 39.74 -22.83 49.46
N ALA A 880 38.59 -22.29 49.86
CA ALA A 880 38.35 -20.85 49.83
C ALA A 880 39.30 -20.14 50.80
N PRO A 881 40.06 -19.11 50.38
CA PRO A 881 40.88 -18.33 51.30
C PRO A 881 40.02 -17.70 52.40
N ILE A 882 40.52 -17.70 53.64
CA ILE A 882 39.77 -17.24 54.83
C ILE A 882 39.15 -15.86 54.61
N GLU A 883 39.90 -14.94 54.01
CA GLU A 883 39.46 -13.56 53.74
C GLU A 883 38.32 -13.46 52.72
N SER A 884 38.20 -14.44 51.81
CA SER A 884 37.19 -14.47 50.75
C SER A 884 36.10 -15.52 50.98
N ALA A 885 36.16 -16.29 52.08
CA ALA A 885 35.26 -17.42 52.33
C ALA A 885 33.77 -17.02 52.30
N ASN A 886 33.40 -15.92 52.96
CA ASN A 886 32.03 -15.41 52.96
C ASN A 886 31.57 -14.91 51.57
N ARG A 887 32.47 -14.34 50.78
CA ARG A 887 32.19 -13.88 49.42
C ARG A 887 31.96 -15.06 48.48
N ILE A 888 32.85 -16.05 48.52
CA ILE A 888 32.76 -17.29 47.74
C ILE A 888 31.52 -18.11 48.14
N SER A 889 31.18 -18.17 49.43
CA SER A 889 29.96 -18.84 49.90
C SER A 889 28.72 -18.19 49.30
N ARG A 890 28.59 -16.87 49.40
CA ARG A 890 27.46 -16.13 48.79
C ARG A 890 27.39 -16.33 47.28
N LEU A 891 28.53 -16.35 46.61
CA LEU A 891 28.60 -16.59 45.17
C LEU A 891 28.14 -18.02 44.81
N ARG A 892 28.50 -19.03 45.62
CA ARG A 892 28.01 -20.41 45.45
C ARG A 892 26.52 -20.54 45.70
N ASP A 893 26.02 -19.94 46.77
CA ASP A 893 24.59 -19.95 47.09
C ASP A 893 23.78 -19.28 45.96
N ALA A 894 24.29 -18.17 45.42
CA ALA A 894 23.72 -17.52 44.24
C ALA A 894 23.80 -18.41 42.99
N ALA A 895 24.92 -19.11 42.76
CA ALA A 895 25.05 -20.01 41.62
C ALA A 895 24.05 -21.18 41.67
N VAL A 896 23.84 -21.77 42.85
CA VAL A 896 22.82 -22.81 43.07
C VAL A 896 21.43 -22.24 42.85
N SER A 897 21.10 -21.11 43.50
CA SER A 897 19.78 -20.48 43.39
C SER A 897 19.43 -20.01 41.99
N ILE A 898 20.41 -19.56 41.19
CA ILE A 898 20.18 -19.16 39.80
C ILE A 898 20.05 -20.40 38.91
N SER A 899 20.73 -21.50 39.23
CA SER A 899 20.65 -22.74 38.45
C SER A 899 19.30 -23.44 38.59
N GLU A 900 18.70 -23.44 39.78
CA GLU A 900 17.37 -23.98 40.06
C GLU A 900 16.26 -23.16 39.38
#